data_AF-A0A4V0XPE6-F1
#
_entry.id   AF-A0A4V0XPE6-F1
#
_cell.length_a   1.000
_cell.length_b   1.000
_cell.length_c   1.000
_cell.angle_alpha   90.00
_cell.angle_beta   90.00
_cell.angle_gamma   90.00
#
_symmetry.space_group_name_H-M   'P 1'
#
loop_
_entity.id
_entity.type
_entity.pdbx_description
1 polymer ?
#
loop_
_entity_poly.entity_id
_entity_poly.type
_entity_poly.pdbx_seq_one_letter_code
_entity_poly.pdbx_strand_id
1 'polypeptide(L)'
;MPLIIGGYLEGGKVTGAYAPDISYVYFPGGSPDEVAWALYPYGPCRETGNRGGRYAQQEKFARASLRLNGNQAEGAWTFRFVSSKDPSKALSPDYALSIKAVVKGSGFAGTYSGKIADYPVSGECVLFARNVPAGMIDPLNAFYQIIASNYRVVVEVRAGKAVQALAIASGNDAHATAVHPADASGMTFTPMDQGLDGTAVTLGGQIIVTPSVSAGAKAIPPVSISLDGTVISGAGKLQVKSTVNSARNYPLGEPLMAKSFDVLKASFRGAKPVSPELLAQAEAESQWNVQPAPSESTRYSHRLWRTTSFIYAPWLDFDAVPNAVRYRYTIDPAEPSKDVKTASFESLSPKASLAPVWKDLPTNTGLRLQVTALDAQGAPIGKPQEKLITKRAPFGPEMAVTPEARVLMDLAMRQPYHLTERLHSHLYLTEAVIAANTSVKPMEYHNAHFHFSQQLMAEQEQDQAGRDQYLRLLDTFVQRRLEETFGEFKIPYHYNVVLSGVVQENGRNFLNAYEQLPNATVLDRFRLWVRYFARLQQPSGSWTISSRAAFSSTGGFSLWGNRFLDATSIPWPPFLARLRQIDSDPGTRALERAIEERAIAWFSNNTLRTGFGELLHQQTDPGDMQHSAGNQIEYALYVLLHAPPAQRDVLMASDLMRRIEDLFISWHAVPTTGGWNLTFGNSLYAVEALCLMELYALTGDPLLRAKSEALATAYLQRNDSWHGTNPNSNAYVGGDALGYNRYIQEQDDPDWIVRWVKRDRELRASPPVAIAEKHISLSLDRLIDQTDRVVLDLQVADGQVTQALARTPTWDGPGINFYQPGRLHTRSGKALFHGVDASALKLSAQGLSGTVKLALKPPQGEEIRNITVEINAKRHAQRAWRGAWKLAQENGRTEGITLLDPEITGSQQVFVKVHEALDGGEAWQTWALAGTVIPKNGSASGAMLVNPNAGWTAQTSVSDCELKSESFAMTMNTEVAWHGVAERSKPDAWQCYTYKTTPEAKEALLGYWQIPITRGGGGEKNGELYLNLGFPLRPEIGDLPPDGKLTYETSWKPVTPGKYLLKLTGQRLGNILYGTATVTGPDGKNVVRQFLGDAESIGKP
;
A
#
# COMPACT_ATOMS: atom_id res chain seq x y z
N MET A 1 -6.85 -35.65 -25.19
CA MET A 1 -6.81 -34.38 -24.43
C MET A 1 -5.56 -33.64 -24.86
N PRO A 2 -5.55 -32.32 -25.07
CA PRO A 2 -4.29 -31.59 -25.22
C PRO A 2 -3.51 -31.64 -23.90
N LEU A 3 -2.19 -31.78 -23.96
CA LEU A 3 -1.34 -31.92 -22.78
C LEU A 3 -0.22 -30.89 -22.79
N ILE A 4 -0.13 -30.10 -21.72
CA ILE A 4 0.99 -29.18 -21.49
C ILE A 4 2.02 -29.93 -20.63
N ILE A 5 3.24 -30.11 -21.15
CA ILE A 5 4.34 -30.69 -20.39
C ILE A 5 5.49 -29.69 -20.37
N GLY A 6 5.64 -29.00 -19.25
CA GLY A 6 6.86 -28.27 -18.96
C GLY A 6 7.87 -29.21 -18.30
N GLY A 7 9.15 -28.99 -18.47
CA GLY A 7 10.14 -29.70 -17.68
C GLY A 7 11.48 -28.99 -17.65
N TYR A 8 12.17 -29.14 -16.54
CA TYR A 8 13.58 -28.78 -16.46
C TYR A 8 14.39 -29.92 -17.06
N LEU A 9 15.27 -29.55 -18.00
CA LEU A 9 16.16 -30.48 -18.66
C LEU A 9 17.59 -30.23 -18.23
N GLU A 10 18.27 -31.31 -17.89
CA GLU A 10 19.66 -31.28 -17.50
C GLU A 10 20.37 -32.54 -18.02
N GLY A 11 21.45 -32.36 -18.76
CA GLY A 11 22.23 -33.49 -19.33
C GLY A 11 21.40 -34.45 -20.21
N GLY A 12 20.30 -33.99 -20.81
CA GLY A 12 19.37 -34.83 -21.57
C GLY A 12 18.44 -35.72 -20.70
N LYS A 13 18.21 -35.36 -19.43
CA LYS A 13 17.26 -36.00 -18.51
C LYS A 13 16.28 -34.97 -17.94
N VAL A 14 15.05 -35.39 -17.68
CA VAL A 14 14.01 -34.56 -17.01
C VAL A 14 14.27 -34.60 -15.51
N THR A 15 14.57 -33.46 -14.90
CA THR A 15 14.83 -33.34 -13.45
C THR A 15 13.66 -32.73 -12.69
N GLY A 16 12.70 -32.16 -13.41
CA GLY A 16 11.36 -31.84 -12.92
C GLY A 16 10.40 -31.84 -14.10
N ALA A 17 9.24 -32.47 -13.93
CA ALA A 17 8.17 -32.46 -14.93
C ALA A 17 6.94 -31.76 -14.33
N TYR A 18 6.44 -30.79 -15.07
CA TYR A 18 5.15 -30.18 -14.84
C TYR A 18 4.11 -31.02 -15.57
N ALA A 19 3.36 -31.82 -14.82
CA ALA A 19 2.16 -32.48 -15.32
C ALA A 19 0.93 -31.75 -14.76
N PRO A 20 -0.21 -31.75 -15.48
CA PRO A 20 -1.48 -31.38 -14.89
C PRO A 20 -1.71 -32.05 -13.53
N ASP A 21 -2.39 -31.33 -12.62
CA ASP A 21 -3.09 -31.98 -11.51
C ASP A 21 -4.24 -32.82 -12.08
N ILE A 22 -3.93 -34.07 -12.41
CA ILE A 22 -4.89 -35.05 -12.92
C ILE A 22 -5.68 -35.74 -11.80
N SER A 23 -5.51 -35.34 -10.53
CA SER A 23 -6.25 -35.94 -9.42
C SER A 23 -7.75 -35.64 -9.48
N TYR A 24 -8.15 -34.56 -10.16
CA TYR A 24 -9.55 -34.19 -10.42
C TYR A 24 -10.24 -35.03 -11.51
N VAL A 25 -9.48 -35.81 -12.29
CA VAL A 25 -10.02 -36.67 -13.36
C VAL A 25 -10.82 -37.86 -12.79
N TYR A 26 -10.75 -38.09 -11.47
CA TYR A 26 -11.46 -39.18 -10.78
C TYR A 26 -12.34 -38.69 -9.62
N PHE A 27 -13.30 -37.82 -9.92
CA PHE A 27 -14.57 -37.83 -9.19
C PHE A 27 -15.62 -38.58 -10.05
N PRO A 28 -16.31 -39.58 -9.50
CA PRO A 28 -17.42 -40.22 -10.22
C PRO A 28 -18.48 -39.16 -10.56
N GLY A 29 -18.61 -38.80 -11.84
CA GLY A 29 -19.62 -37.87 -12.35
C GLY A 29 -19.15 -36.45 -12.74
N GLY A 30 -17.87 -36.10 -12.62
CA GLY A 30 -17.34 -34.81 -13.11
C GLY A 30 -16.95 -34.86 -14.59
N SER A 31 -17.24 -33.80 -15.35
CA SER A 31 -16.81 -33.69 -16.75
C SER A 31 -15.29 -33.40 -16.82
N PRO A 32 -14.52 -34.02 -17.74
CA PRO A 32 -13.12 -33.67 -18.00
C PRO A 32 -12.89 -32.20 -18.37
N ASP A 33 -13.96 -31.48 -18.74
CA ASP A 33 -13.93 -30.07 -19.14
C ASP A 33 -14.00 -29.08 -17.96
N GLU A 34 -14.19 -29.55 -16.71
CA GLU A 34 -14.40 -28.72 -15.50
C GLU A 34 -13.16 -28.63 -14.58
N VAL A 35 -11.97 -28.98 -15.06
CA VAL A 35 -10.77 -29.16 -14.21
C VAL A 35 -9.90 -27.89 -14.12
N ALA A 36 -9.60 -27.45 -12.88
CA ALA A 36 -8.63 -26.41 -12.60
C ALA A 36 -7.19 -26.98 -12.58
N TRP A 37 -6.27 -26.28 -13.24
CA TRP A 37 -4.87 -26.71 -13.41
C TRP A 37 -3.98 -26.01 -12.36
N ALA A 38 -3.26 -26.75 -11.52
CA ALA A 38 -2.30 -26.19 -10.56
C ALA A 38 -0.88 -26.74 -10.78
N LEU A 39 0.12 -25.87 -10.74
CA LEU A 39 1.54 -26.20 -10.98
C LEU A 39 2.38 -25.84 -9.76
N TYR A 40 3.31 -26.75 -9.40
CA TYR A 40 4.29 -26.52 -8.34
C TYR A 40 5.71 -26.73 -8.87
N PRO A 41 6.54 -25.68 -8.95
CA PRO A 41 7.95 -25.78 -9.40
C PRO A 41 8.88 -26.51 -8.43
N TYR A 42 8.46 -26.77 -7.18
CA TYR A 42 9.30 -27.39 -6.16
C TYR A 42 8.49 -28.30 -5.21
N GLY A 43 8.06 -29.48 -5.69
CA GLY A 43 7.48 -30.54 -4.86
C GLY A 43 6.12 -30.22 -4.19
N PRO A 44 5.49 -31.22 -3.55
CA PRO A 44 4.17 -31.07 -2.93
C PRO A 44 4.19 -30.08 -1.75
N CYS A 45 3.10 -29.33 -1.61
CA CYS A 45 2.87 -28.35 -0.54
C CYS A 45 3.05 -28.97 0.85
N ARG A 46 3.68 -28.24 1.79
CA ARG A 46 3.64 -28.57 3.21
C ARG A 46 2.28 -28.13 3.75
N GLU A 47 1.57 -29.00 4.47
CA GLU A 47 0.29 -28.70 5.09
C GLU A 47 0.34 -27.34 5.82
N THR A 48 -0.51 -26.39 5.42
CA THR A 48 -0.81 -25.22 6.25
C THR A 48 -1.75 -25.70 7.35
N GLY A 49 -1.21 -25.83 8.56
CA GLY A 49 -1.74 -26.63 9.65
C GLY A 49 -3.04 -26.18 10.32
N ASN A 50 -4.03 -25.60 9.61
CA ASN A 50 -5.27 -25.16 10.28
C ASN A 50 -6.59 -25.37 9.53
N ARG A 51 -6.63 -25.96 8.31
CA ARG A 51 -7.90 -26.38 7.69
C ARG A 51 -7.84 -27.82 7.20
N GLY A 52 -8.33 -28.73 8.04
CA GLY A 52 -8.74 -30.11 7.74
C GLY A 52 -7.94 -30.88 6.69
N GLY A 53 -6.93 -31.64 7.13
CA GLY A 53 -6.01 -32.42 6.29
C GLY A 53 -6.65 -33.46 5.37
N ARG A 54 -7.12 -33.06 4.18
CA ARG A 54 -7.67 -33.99 3.18
C ARG A 54 -7.05 -33.97 1.77
N TYR A 55 -6.14 -33.07 1.41
CA TYR A 55 -5.90 -32.83 -0.04
C TYR A 55 -4.46 -32.69 -0.56
N ALA A 56 -3.41 -33.10 0.17
CA ALA A 56 -2.09 -33.24 -0.44
C ALA A 56 -1.75 -34.73 -0.67
N GLN A 57 -2.11 -35.26 -1.85
CA GLN A 57 -1.56 -36.54 -2.30
C GLN A 57 -0.10 -36.31 -2.71
N GLN A 58 0.83 -37.13 -2.21
CA GLN A 58 2.23 -37.05 -2.65
C GLN A 58 2.37 -37.81 -3.98
N GLU A 59 2.65 -37.06 -5.04
CA GLU A 59 3.06 -37.62 -6.33
C GLU A 59 4.43 -38.30 -6.21
N LYS A 60 4.57 -39.51 -6.76
CA LYS A 60 5.88 -40.12 -7.03
C LYS A 60 6.02 -40.46 -8.51
N PHE A 61 6.96 -39.79 -9.17
CA PHE A 61 7.38 -40.16 -10.53
C PHE A 61 8.19 -41.46 -10.46
N ALA A 62 7.75 -42.49 -11.20
CA ALA A 62 8.46 -43.77 -11.23
C ALA A 62 9.64 -43.71 -12.21
N ARG A 63 9.48 -43.03 -13.36
CA ARG A 63 10.53 -42.82 -14.36
C ARG A 63 10.14 -41.69 -15.32
N ALA A 64 11.03 -40.74 -15.61
CA ALA A 64 10.84 -39.76 -16.68
C ALA A 64 12.10 -39.66 -17.54
N SER A 65 11.94 -39.50 -18.84
CA SER A 65 13.04 -39.30 -19.79
C SER A 65 12.59 -38.37 -20.91
N LEU A 66 13.48 -37.48 -21.33
CA LEU A 66 13.27 -36.56 -22.45
C LEU A 66 14.62 -36.29 -23.08
N ARG A 67 14.74 -36.59 -24.37
CA ARG A 67 15.93 -36.41 -25.19
C ARG A 67 15.68 -35.27 -26.16
N LEU A 68 16.64 -34.36 -26.27
CA LEU A 68 16.66 -33.31 -27.28
C LEU A 68 17.71 -33.63 -28.35
N ASN A 69 17.30 -33.69 -29.61
CA ASN A 69 18.15 -33.97 -30.76
C ASN A 69 18.04 -32.83 -31.78
N GLY A 70 18.73 -31.72 -31.53
CA GLY A 70 18.62 -30.52 -32.36
C GLY A 70 17.18 -29.99 -32.39
N ASN A 71 16.52 -30.15 -33.53
CA ASN A 71 15.15 -29.66 -33.75
C ASN A 71 14.05 -30.60 -33.24
N GLN A 72 14.38 -31.69 -32.55
CA GLN A 72 13.41 -32.69 -32.07
C GLN A 72 13.51 -32.93 -30.57
N ALA A 73 12.37 -33.19 -29.93
CA ALA A 73 12.25 -33.59 -28.54
C ALA A 73 11.45 -34.90 -28.44
N GLU A 74 12.03 -35.93 -27.84
CA GLU A 74 11.38 -37.23 -27.64
C GLU A 74 11.47 -37.65 -26.17
N GLY A 75 10.36 -38.04 -25.54
CA GLY A 75 10.38 -38.43 -24.13
C GLY A 75 9.44 -39.56 -23.79
N ALA A 76 9.66 -40.18 -22.63
CA ALA A 76 8.77 -41.16 -22.03
C ALA A 76 8.65 -40.91 -20.51
N TRP A 77 7.41 -40.87 -20.01
CA TRP A 77 7.06 -40.65 -18.61
C TRP A 77 6.28 -41.85 -18.06
N THR A 78 6.58 -42.23 -16.83
CA THR A 78 5.82 -43.18 -16.04
C THR A 78 5.67 -42.69 -14.61
N PHE A 79 4.45 -42.55 -14.11
CA PHE A 79 4.19 -42.05 -12.75
C PHE A 79 2.95 -42.68 -12.12
N ARG A 80 2.85 -42.62 -10.78
CA ARG A 80 1.69 -43.08 -9.99
C ARG A 80 1.56 -42.29 -8.69
N PHE A 81 0.33 -42.12 -8.20
CA PHE A 81 0.05 -41.52 -6.89
C PHE A 81 0.24 -42.57 -5.80
N VAL A 82 0.83 -42.21 -4.66
CA VAL A 82 1.04 -43.10 -3.50
C VAL A 82 0.55 -42.45 -2.21
N SER A 83 0.27 -43.26 -1.17
CA SER A 83 -0.21 -42.75 0.10
C SER A 83 0.87 -42.00 0.87
N SER A 84 0.54 -40.83 1.40
CA SER A 84 1.43 -40.08 2.31
C SER A 84 1.67 -40.78 3.65
N LYS A 85 0.72 -41.63 4.08
CA LYS A 85 0.83 -42.45 5.30
C LYS A 85 1.59 -43.75 5.06
N ASP A 86 1.53 -44.27 3.84
CA ASP A 86 2.20 -45.51 3.43
C ASP A 86 2.68 -45.39 1.96
N PRO A 87 3.94 -44.98 1.75
CA PRO A 87 4.49 -44.81 0.40
C PRO A 87 4.55 -46.08 -0.45
N SER A 88 4.35 -47.26 0.15
CA SER A 88 4.27 -48.53 -0.57
C SER A 88 2.91 -48.76 -1.23
N LYS A 89 1.87 -48.06 -0.75
CA LYS A 89 0.50 -48.18 -1.26
C LYS A 89 0.25 -47.18 -2.39
N ALA A 90 0.03 -47.70 -3.61
CA ALA A 90 -0.44 -46.90 -4.73
C ALA A 90 -1.89 -46.44 -4.49
N LEU A 91 -2.16 -45.16 -4.75
CA LEU A 91 -3.48 -44.54 -4.75
C LEU A 91 -4.05 -44.39 -6.16
N SER A 92 -3.24 -44.64 -7.20
CA SER A 92 -3.67 -44.61 -8.60
C SER A 92 -3.06 -45.74 -9.42
N PRO A 93 -3.60 -46.00 -10.62
CA PRO A 93 -2.89 -46.77 -11.65
C PRO A 93 -1.62 -46.07 -12.14
N ASP A 94 -0.81 -46.81 -12.89
CA ASP A 94 0.36 -46.27 -13.59
C ASP A 94 -0.07 -45.46 -14.83
N TYR A 95 0.53 -44.29 -14.99
CA TYR A 95 0.41 -43.44 -16.16
C TYR A 95 1.67 -43.62 -16.99
N ALA A 96 1.58 -44.03 -18.25
CA ALA A 96 2.73 -44.22 -19.14
C ALA A 96 2.55 -43.42 -20.43
N LEU A 97 3.35 -42.38 -20.66
CA LEU A 97 3.22 -41.47 -21.81
C LEU A 97 4.52 -41.43 -22.59
N SER A 98 4.43 -41.32 -23.91
CA SER A 98 5.55 -41.06 -24.83
C SER A 98 5.26 -39.78 -25.62
N ILE A 99 6.26 -38.93 -25.80
CA ILE A 99 6.15 -37.65 -26.51
C ILE A 99 7.10 -37.63 -27.69
N LYS A 100 6.64 -37.04 -28.80
CA LYS A 100 7.46 -36.65 -29.94
C LYS A 100 7.07 -35.25 -30.38
N ALA A 101 8.03 -34.34 -30.40
CA ALA A 101 7.83 -32.94 -30.77
C ALA A 101 9.00 -32.38 -31.56
N VAL A 102 8.75 -31.28 -32.26
CA VAL A 102 9.75 -30.55 -33.06
C VAL A 102 9.77 -29.08 -32.67
N VAL A 103 10.91 -28.40 -32.87
CA VAL A 103 11.05 -26.97 -32.57
C VAL A 103 9.99 -26.17 -33.34
N LYS A 104 9.23 -25.36 -32.62
CA LYS A 104 8.21 -24.47 -33.15
C LYS A 104 8.17 -23.19 -32.30
N GLY A 105 8.55 -22.06 -32.90
CA GLY A 105 8.67 -20.80 -32.18
C GLY A 105 9.75 -20.85 -31.09
N SER A 106 9.38 -20.49 -29.86
CA SER A 106 10.26 -20.50 -28.68
C SER A 106 10.31 -21.85 -27.94
N GLY A 107 9.59 -22.88 -28.39
CA GLY A 107 9.56 -24.20 -27.76
C GLY A 107 9.48 -25.35 -28.75
N PHE A 108 8.88 -26.47 -28.32
CA PHE A 108 8.66 -27.67 -29.12
C PHE A 108 7.17 -27.98 -29.18
N ALA A 109 6.65 -28.33 -30.35
CA ALA A 109 5.26 -28.74 -30.54
C ALA A 109 5.19 -30.12 -31.19
N GLY A 110 4.24 -30.95 -30.77
CA GLY A 110 4.10 -32.30 -31.30
C GLY A 110 2.95 -33.07 -30.70
N THR A 111 3.12 -34.37 -30.51
CA THR A 111 2.09 -35.28 -30.00
C THR A 111 2.60 -36.15 -28.87
N TYR A 112 1.69 -36.56 -28.00
CA TYR A 112 1.92 -37.61 -27.02
C TYR A 112 1.03 -38.81 -27.30
N SER A 113 1.48 -39.99 -26.90
CA SER A 113 0.73 -41.25 -26.95
C SER A 113 1.12 -42.15 -25.79
N GLY A 114 0.21 -42.95 -25.26
CA GLY A 114 0.48 -43.72 -24.05
C GLY A 114 -0.73 -44.47 -23.51
N LYS A 115 -0.65 -44.86 -22.24
CA LYS A 115 -1.75 -45.49 -21.50
C LYS A 115 -1.89 -44.89 -20.09
N ILE A 116 -3.12 -44.81 -19.61
CA ILE A 116 -3.46 -44.53 -18.20
C ILE A 116 -4.19 -45.77 -17.69
N ALA A 117 -3.58 -46.50 -16.76
CA ALA A 117 -3.95 -47.91 -16.54
C ALA A 117 -3.91 -48.66 -17.88
N ASP A 118 -5.05 -49.24 -18.28
CA ASP A 118 -5.20 -49.95 -19.55
C ASP A 118 -5.78 -49.09 -20.69
N TYR A 119 -6.16 -47.84 -20.43
CA TYR A 119 -6.79 -46.98 -21.42
C TYR A 119 -5.76 -46.27 -22.29
N PRO A 120 -5.76 -46.45 -23.62
CA PRO A 120 -4.88 -45.70 -24.50
C PRO A 120 -5.24 -44.22 -24.51
N VAL A 121 -4.23 -43.36 -24.46
CA VAL A 121 -4.37 -41.90 -24.54
C VAL A 121 -3.43 -41.35 -25.58
N SER A 122 -3.87 -40.34 -26.32
CA SER A 122 -3.03 -39.55 -27.22
C SER A 122 -3.58 -38.14 -27.39
N GLY A 123 -2.74 -37.23 -27.88
CA GLY A 123 -3.13 -35.85 -28.13
C GLY A 123 -1.95 -34.99 -28.57
N GLU A 124 -2.23 -33.71 -28.82
CA GLU A 124 -1.19 -32.72 -29.06
C GLU A 124 -0.48 -32.34 -27.74
N CYS A 125 0.79 -31.95 -27.87
CA CYS A 125 1.57 -31.44 -26.75
C CYS A 125 2.46 -30.29 -27.18
N VAL A 126 2.75 -29.43 -26.22
CA VAL A 126 3.78 -28.40 -26.32
C VAL A 126 4.74 -28.59 -25.16
N LEU A 127 6.03 -28.48 -25.45
CA LEU A 127 7.09 -28.52 -24.47
C LEU A 127 7.90 -27.25 -24.55
N PHE A 128 8.30 -26.77 -23.38
CA PHE A 128 9.35 -25.78 -23.26
C PHE A 128 10.47 -26.39 -22.43
N ALA A 129 11.65 -26.42 -23.02
CA ALA A 129 12.86 -26.87 -22.36
C ALA A 129 13.74 -25.67 -22.10
N ARG A 130 13.94 -25.36 -20.82
CA ARG A 130 14.95 -24.42 -20.40
C ARG A 130 16.13 -25.20 -19.85
N ASN A 131 17.32 -24.95 -20.40
CA ASN A 131 18.55 -25.28 -19.70
C ASN A 131 18.64 -24.32 -18.51
N VAL A 132 18.17 -24.77 -17.35
CA VAL A 132 18.49 -24.10 -16.10
C VAL A 132 19.91 -24.54 -15.74
N PRO A 133 20.78 -23.66 -15.23
CA PRO A 133 22.08 -24.06 -14.66
C PRO A 133 21.97 -25.00 -13.46
N ALA A 134 20.76 -25.46 -13.11
CA ALA A 134 20.50 -26.45 -12.09
C ALA A 134 21.04 -27.79 -12.60
N GLY A 135 22.30 -28.05 -12.26
CA GLY A 135 22.77 -29.40 -12.04
C GLY A 135 21.82 -30.12 -11.07
N MET A 136 21.74 -31.45 -11.08
CA MET A 136 21.44 -32.20 -9.87
C MET A 136 22.40 -31.61 -8.86
N ILE A 137 21.88 -31.00 -7.80
CA ILE A 137 22.73 -30.32 -6.85
C ILE A 137 23.64 -31.40 -6.32
N ASP A 138 24.89 -31.41 -6.77
CA ASP A 138 25.87 -32.32 -6.26
C ASP A 138 26.03 -31.90 -4.80
N PRO A 139 25.56 -32.70 -3.83
CA PRO A 139 25.63 -32.30 -2.45
C PRO A 139 27.09 -32.12 -2.00
N LEU A 140 28.06 -32.69 -2.73
CA LEU A 140 29.47 -32.50 -2.46
C LEU A 140 30.04 -31.22 -3.11
N ASN A 141 29.28 -30.55 -3.99
CA ASN A 141 29.66 -29.32 -4.68
C ASN A 141 28.49 -28.33 -4.71
N ALA A 142 28.15 -27.78 -3.54
CA ALA A 142 26.99 -26.93 -3.33
C ALA A 142 27.20 -25.85 -2.27
N PHE A 143 26.39 -24.80 -2.31
CA PHE A 143 26.17 -23.91 -1.18
C PHE A 143 25.08 -24.49 -0.28
N TYR A 144 25.33 -24.55 1.02
CA TYR A 144 24.37 -24.94 2.04
C TYR A 144 23.93 -23.72 2.83
N GLN A 145 22.64 -23.64 3.11
CA GLN A 145 22.06 -22.69 4.05
C GLN A 145 21.43 -23.48 5.19
N ILE A 146 21.83 -23.19 6.43
CA ILE A 146 21.45 -23.93 7.64
C ILE A 146 20.91 -22.92 8.66
N ILE A 147 19.68 -23.11 9.12
CA ILE A 147 19.11 -22.38 10.25
C ILE A 147 19.20 -23.29 11.47
N ALA A 148 19.92 -22.85 12.48
CA ALA A 148 20.09 -23.58 13.73
C ALA A 148 20.35 -22.61 14.87
N SER A 149 19.73 -22.85 16.02
CA SER A 149 19.76 -21.88 17.15
C SER A 149 19.30 -20.49 16.67
N ASN A 150 19.97 -19.41 17.11
CA ASN A 150 19.72 -18.03 16.65
C ASN A 150 20.60 -17.63 15.45
N TYR A 151 21.08 -18.59 14.65
CA TYR A 151 21.98 -18.31 13.53
C TYR A 151 21.49 -18.88 12.20
N ARG A 152 21.79 -18.14 11.15
CA ARG A 152 21.66 -18.57 9.76
C ARG A 152 23.06 -18.68 9.19
N VAL A 153 23.47 -19.90 8.85
CA VAL A 153 24.81 -20.22 8.37
C VAL A 153 24.76 -20.55 6.90
N VAL A 154 25.60 -19.87 6.09
CA VAL A 154 25.86 -20.24 4.70
C VAL A 154 27.23 -20.88 4.61
N VAL A 155 27.31 -22.07 4.02
CA VAL A 155 28.52 -22.86 3.85
C VAL A 155 28.72 -23.18 2.38
N GLU A 156 29.89 -22.87 1.83
CA GLU A 156 30.29 -23.36 0.52
C GLU A 156 30.98 -24.71 0.67
N VAL A 157 30.55 -25.70 -0.09
CA VAL A 157 31.11 -27.06 -0.08
C VAL A 157 31.64 -27.38 -1.46
N ARG A 158 32.89 -27.87 -1.52
CA ARG A 158 33.53 -28.36 -2.74
C ARG A 158 34.18 -29.71 -2.46
N ALA A 159 33.94 -30.67 -3.34
CA ALA A 159 34.40 -32.05 -3.19
C ALA A 159 34.14 -32.64 -1.78
N GLY A 160 32.98 -32.34 -1.19
CA GLY A 160 32.55 -32.86 0.10
C GLY A 160 33.30 -32.24 1.29
N LYS A 161 33.93 -31.08 1.12
CA LYS A 161 34.58 -30.33 2.18
C LYS A 161 34.04 -28.91 2.23
N ALA A 162 33.76 -28.42 3.44
CA ALA A 162 33.46 -27.00 3.63
C ALA A 162 34.70 -26.16 3.28
N VAL A 163 34.53 -25.18 2.41
CA VAL A 163 35.59 -24.28 1.93
C VAL A 163 35.53 -22.95 2.66
N GLN A 164 34.32 -22.43 2.86
CA GLN A 164 34.08 -21.22 3.64
C GLN A 164 32.69 -21.27 4.28
N ALA A 165 32.55 -20.62 5.43
CA ALA A 165 31.27 -20.46 6.09
C ALA A 165 31.13 -19.08 6.76
N LEU A 166 29.92 -18.52 6.69
CA LEU A 166 29.54 -17.30 7.38
C LEU A 166 28.21 -17.52 8.10
N ALA A 167 28.07 -16.92 9.28
CA ALA A 167 26.85 -16.94 10.05
C ALA A 167 26.29 -15.53 10.24
N ILE A 168 24.97 -15.43 10.35
CA ILE A 168 24.25 -14.19 10.66
C ILE A 168 23.35 -14.46 11.86
N ALA A 169 23.40 -13.58 12.86
CA ALA A 169 22.56 -13.68 14.03
C ALA A 169 21.11 -13.28 13.70
N SER A 170 20.15 -13.98 14.29
CA SER A 170 18.76 -13.55 14.36
C SER A 170 18.58 -12.48 15.44
N GLY A 171 17.79 -11.45 15.16
CA GLY A 171 17.50 -10.38 16.12
C GLY A 171 17.32 -9.03 15.47
N ASN A 172 17.24 -7.98 16.30
CA ASN A 172 17.14 -6.58 15.87
C ASN A 172 18.31 -5.71 16.38
N ASP A 173 19.25 -6.31 17.11
CA ASP A 173 20.38 -5.62 17.74
C ASP A 173 21.57 -5.47 16.78
N ALA A 174 22.68 -4.90 17.29
CA ALA A 174 23.88 -4.71 16.49
C ALA A 174 24.51 -6.03 16.02
N HIS A 175 24.31 -7.16 16.72
CA HIS A 175 24.84 -8.45 16.26
C HIS A 175 24.12 -8.94 15.00
N ALA A 176 22.82 -8.69 14.89
CA ALA A 176 22.03 -9.02 13.70
C ALA A 176 22.41 -8.20 12.46
N THR A 177 23.24 -7.15 12.61
CA THR A 177 23.69 -6.31 11.49
C THR A 177 24.99 -6.78 10.84
N ALA A 178 25.68 -7.77 11.41
CA ALA A 178 27.02 -8.17 10.99
C ALA A 178 27.10 -9.64 10.55
N VAL A 179 28.06 -9.94 9.67
CA VAL A 179 28.51 -11.32 9.43
C VAL A 179 29.42 -11.80 10.56
N HIS A 180 29.28 -13.07 10.93
CA HIS A 180 30.09 -13.74 11.93
C HIS A 180 30.90 -14.87 11.27
N PRO A 181 32.20 -15.01 11.60
CA PRO A 181 32.97 -16.17 11.22
C PRO A 181 32.29 -17.47 11.69
N ALA A 182 32.18 -18.43 10.78
CA ALA A 182 31.74 -19.78 11.10
C ALA A 182 32.81 -20.77 10.65
N ASP A 183 33.19 -21.68 11.53
CA ASP A 183 34.06 -22.81 11.21
C ASP A 183 33.19 -24.04 10.92
N ALA A 184 33.16 -24.41 9.65
CA ALA A 184 32.45 -25.58 9.13
C ALA A 184 33.40 -26.73 8.79
N SER A 185 34.68 -26.67 9.18
CA SER A 185 35.68 -27.72 8.90
C SER A 185 35.31 -29.07 9.52
N GLY A 186 34.52 -29.06 10.61
CA GLY A 186 33.98 -30.25 11.25
C GLY A 186 32.79 -30.88 10.53
N MET A 187 32.28 -30.30 9.43
CA MET A 187 31.16 -30.87 8.67
C MET A 187 31.58 -32.12 7.90
N THR A 188 30.78 -33.18 8.00
CA THR A 188 30.95 -34.41 7.22
C THR A 188 29.77 -34.64 6.29
N PHE A 189 30.04 -35.21 5.12
CA PHE A 189 29.07 -35.49 4.08
C PHE A 189 29.08 -36.97 3.77
N THR A 190 27.98 -37.68 4.05
CA THR A 190 27.82 -39.09 3.72
C THR A 190 26.81 -39.23 2.59
N PRO A 191 27.26 -39.47 1.33
CA PRO A 191 26.37 -39.73 0.21
C PRO A 191 25.47 -40.93 0.51
N MET A 192 24.23 -40.86 0.05
CA MET A 192 23.26 -41.95 0.14
C MET A 192 22.89 -42.39 -1.27
N ASP A 193 22.94 -43.71 -1.51
CA ASP A 193 22.78 -44.29 -2.85
C ASP A 193 21.40 -44.04 -3.47
N GLN A 194 20.36 -43.75 -2.67
CA GLN A 194 19.02 -43.36 -3.16
C GLN A 194 18.29 -42.48 -2.13
N GLY A 195 18.21 -41.17 -2.41
CA GLY A 195 17.27 -40.27 -1.76
C GLY A 195 15.98 -40.11 -2.57
N LEU A 196 14.94 -39.57 -1.94
CA LEU A 196 13.74 -39.07 -2.62
C LEU A 196 14.17 -38.15 -3.78
N ASP A 197 14.00 -38.63 -5.01
CA ASP A 197 14.18 -37.92 -6.28
C ASP A 197 15.64 -37.57 -6.70
N GLY A 198 16.70 -38.18 -6.12
CA GLY A 198 18.11 -37.97 -6.53
C GLY A 198 19.18 -38.48 -5.53
N THR A 199 20.45 -38.11 -5.72
CA THR A 199 21.54 -38.36 -4.73
C THR A 199 21.28 -37.51 -3.48
N ALA A 200 21.15 -38.14 -2.31
CA ALA A 200 21.03 -37.44 -1.03
C ALA A 200 22.34 -37.47 -0.26
N VAL A 201 22.46 -36.61 0.75
CA VAL A 201 23.58 -36.60 1.69
C VAL A 201 23.07 -36.53 3.12
N THR A 202 23.68 -37.32 4.01
CA THR A 202 23.56 -37.09 5.45
C THR A 202 24.68 -36.14 5.87
N LEU A 203 24.31 -35.01 6.46
CA LEU A 203 25.22 -34.11 7.14
C LEU A 203 25.52 -34.65 8.55
N GLY A 204 26.76 -34.47 8.99
CA GLY A 204 27.20 -34.77 10.36
C GLY A 204 28.27 -33.80 10.83
N GLY A 205 28.67 -33.94 12.09
CA GLY A 205 29.66 -33.09 12.73
C GLY A 205 29.07 -31.77 13.25
N GLN A 206 29.91 -30.73 13.35
CA GLN A 206 29.53 -29.46 13.95
C GLN A 206 30.01 -28.24 13.17
N ILE A 207 29.27 -27.14 13.30
CA ILE A 207 29.67 -25.79 12.88
C ILE A 207 29.88 -24.95 14.14
N ILE A 208 31.02 -24.25 14.24
CA ILE A 208 31.30 -23.35 15.35
C ILE A 208 31.16 -21.90 14.86
N VAL A 209 30.15 -21.18 15.35
CA VAL A 209 29.98 -19.76 15.07
C VAL A 209 30.72 -18.96 16.14
N THR A 210 31.59 -18.04 15.71
CA THR A 210 32.31 -17.11 16.60
C THR A 210 31.72 -15.71 16.42
N PRO A 211 30.87 -15.23 17.34
CA PRO A 211 30.22 -13.93 17.19
C PRO A 211 31.25 -12.80 17.19
N SER A 212 31.28 -12.05 16.10
CA SER A 212 32.03 -10.79 15.99
C SER A 212 31.57 -9.80 17.08
N VAL A 213 32.51 -9.21 17.81
CA VAL A 213 32.23 -8.17 18.80
C VAL A 213 32.01 -6.86 18.05
N SER A 214 30.77 -6.37 17.98
CA SER A 214 30.50 -4.99 17.57
C SER A 214 30.97 -4.03 18.67
N ALA A 215 31.40 -2.83 18.29
CA ALA A 215 31.83 -1.81 19.25
C ALA A 215 30.72 -1.56 20.29
N GLY A 216 31.00 -1.80 21.57
CA GLY A 216 30.05 -1.58 22.66
C GLY A 216 29.10 -2.75 22.99
N ALA A 217 29.09 -3.84 22.22
CA ALA A 217 28.26 -5.01 22.53
C ALA A 217 28.95 -5.99 23.49
N LYS A 218 28.15 -6.70 24.32
CA LYS A 218 28.68 -7.75 25.19
C LYS A 218 29.24 -8.90 24.34
N ALA A 219 30.40 -9.41 24.71
CA ALA A 219 30.96 -10.59 24.06
C ALA A 219 30.00 -11.78 24.23
N ILE A 220 29.58 -12.37 23.11
CA ILE A 220 28.77 -13.59 23.10
C ILE A 220 29.72 -14.77 22.91
N PRO A 221 29.66 -15.82 23.75
CA PRO A 221 30.51 -17.00 23.60
C PRO A 221 30.25 -17.72 22.27
N PRO A 222 31.23 -18.46 21.73
CA PRO A 222 31.03 -19.26 20.53
C PRO A 222 29.86 -20.25 20.67
N VAL A 223 29.14 -20.45 19.57
CA VAL A 223 27.97 -21.35 19.52
C VAL A 223 28.30 -22.55 18.65
N SER A 224 28.12 -23.76 19.17
CA SER A 224 28.27 -25.01 18.40
C SER A 224 26.91 -25.49 17.89
N ILE A 225 26.82 -25.73 16.58
CA ILE A 225 25.66 -26.25 15.87
C ILE A 225 25.97 -27.69 15.44
N SER A 226 25.36 -28.68 16.10
CA SER A 226 25.45 -30.09 15.66
C SER A 226 24.55 -30.33 14.45
N LEU A 227 25.08 -31.03 13.46
CA LEU A 227 24.39 -31.41 12.22
C LEU A 227 23.97 -32.88 12.21
N ASP A 228 24.30 -33.65 13.25
CA ASP A 228 24.24 -35.12 13.25
C ASP A 228 22.84 -35.65 12.91
N GLY A 229 22.76 -36.36 11.78
CA GLY A 229 21.53 -36.99 11.29
C GLY A 229 20.62 -36.07 10.47
N THR A 230 21.11 -34.91 10.02
CA THR A 230 20.39 -34.04 9.08
C THR A 230 20.55 -34.58 7.67
N VAL A 231 19.45 -34.99 7.02
CA VAL A 231 19.49 -35.53 5.66
C VAL A 231 18.96 -34.49 4.67
N ILE A 232 19.73 -34.20 3.62
CA ILE A 232 19.37 -33.27 2.54
C ILE A 232 19.37 -34.04 1.22
N SER A 233 18.24 -34.05 0.53
CA SER A 233 18.18 -34.60 -0.84
C SER A 233 18.76 -33.62 -1.86
N GLY A 234 19.22 -34.13 -3.01
CA GLY A 234 19.58 -33.29 -4.16
C GLY A 234 18.44 -32.41 -4.69
N ALA A 235 17.19 -32.69 -4.28
CA ALA A 235 16.00 -31.87 -4.54
C ALA A 235 15.63 -30.90 -3.38
N GLY A 236 16.48 -30.79 -2.34
CA GLY A 236 16.31 -29.85 -1.24
C GLY A 236 15.27 -30.23 -0.17
N LYS A 237 14.83 -31.50 -0.11
CA LYS A 237 13.92 -32.00 0.95
C LYS A 237 14.73 -32.47 2.18
N LEU A 238 14.18 -32.21 3.37
CA LEU A 238 14.88 -32.31 4.64
C LEU A 238 14.24 -33.33 5.59
N GLN A 239 15.06 -34.14 6.27
CA GLN A 239 14.70 -34.87 7.50
C GLN A 239 15.60 -34.38 8.64
N VAL A 240 15.02 -33.95 9.75
CA VAL A 240 15.69 -33.15 10.80
C VAL A 240 15.76 -33.86 12.14
N LYS A 241 16.87 -33.67 12.88
CA LYS A 241 17.00 -33.89 14.33
C LYS A 241 17.28 -32.57 15.07
N SER A 242 17.06 -32.58 16.38
CA SER A 242 16.61 -31.46 17.24
C SER A 242 17.42 -30.14 17.32
N THR A 243 18.59 -29.99 16.70
CA THR A 243 19.41 -28.74 16.77
C THR A 243 19.41 -27.90 15.49
N VAL A 244 19.13 -28.49 14.34
CA VAL A 244 18.93 -27.79 13.07
C VAL A 244 17.43 -27.52 12.94
N ASN A 245 17.02 -26.27 12.69
CA ASN A 245 15.61 -25.95 12.45
C ASN A 245 15.25 -26.22 10.98
N SER A 246 16.15 -25.87 10.06
CA SER A 246 16.00 -26.12 8.64
C SER A 246 17.34 -26.08 7.89
N ALA A 247 17.47 -26.81 6.78
CA ALA A 247 18.62 -26.71 5.87
C ALA A 247 18.21 -26.86 4.40
N ARG A 248 18.97 -26.24 3.48
CA ARG A 248 18.79 -26.29 2.02
C ARG A 248 20.14 -26.20 1.31
N ASN A 249 20.25 -26.77 0.11
CA ASN A 249 21.41 -26.63 -0.76
C ASN A 249 21.08 -25.92 -2.09
N TYR A 250 22.11 -25.36 -2.72
CA TYR A 250 22.08 -24.66 -4.01
C TYR A 250 23.33 -25.02 -4.83
N PRO A 251 23.24 -25.11 -6.17
CA PRO A 251 24.40 -25.46 -6.99
C PRO A 251 25.44 -24.33 -7.03
N LEU A 252 26.73 -24.68 -7.09
CA LEU A 252 27.83 -23.70 -7.13
C LEU A 252 27.79 -22.80 -8.39
N GLY A 253 27.23 -23.30 -9.49
CA GLY A 253 27.12 -22.57 -10.75
C GLY A 253 25.95 -21.59 -10.82
N GLU A 254 25.13 -21.50 -9.77
CA GLU A 254 24.04 -20.51 -9.74
C GLU A 254 24.66 -19.11 -9.55
N PRO A 255 24.47 -18.16 -10.50
CA PRO A 255 25.19 -16.88 -10.51
C PRO A 255 24.95 -15.97 -9.29
N LEU A 256 23.75 -15.99 -8.72
CA LEU A 256 23.34 -15.19 -7.56
C LEU A 256 23.85 -15.81 -6.25
N MET A 257 23.86 -17.14 -6.14
CA MET A 257 24.44 -17.87 -5.02
C MET A 257 25.96 -17.89 -5.05
N ALA A 258 26.59 -17.89 -6.23
CA ALA A 258 28.04 -17.73 -6.35
C ALA A 258 28.53 -16.40 -5.74
N LYS A 259 27.67 -15.37 -5.74
CA LYS A 259 27.91 -14.08 -5.09
C LYS A 259 27.39 -14.02 -3.65
N SER A 260 26.82 -15.09 -3.09
CA SER A 260 26.15 -15.07 -1.79
C SER A 260 27.05 -14.55 -0.68
N PHE A 261 28.29 -15.03 -0.57
CA PHE A 261 29.25 -14.57 0.44
C PHE A 261 29.59 -13.08 0.32
N ASP A 262 29.88 -12.60 -0.89
CA ASP A 262 30.17 -11.18 -1.12
C ASP A 262 28.98 -10.30 -0.76
N VAL A 263 27.78 -10.79 -1.05
CA VAL A 263 26.57 -10.03 -0.81
C VAL A 263 26.13 -10.10 0.65
N LEU A 264 26.29 -11.22 1.35
CA LEU A 264 26.09 -11.27 2.80
C LEU A 264 27.03 -10.29 3.50
N LYS A 265 28.31 -10.23 3.10
CA LYS A 265 29.25 -9.22 3.60
C LYS A 265 28.81 -7.80 3.27
N ALA A 266 28.17 -7.57 2.12
CA ALA A 266 27.68 -6.26 1.70
C ALA A 266 26.39 -5.82 2.42
N SER A 267 25.49 -6.75 2.75
CA SER A 267 24.23 -6.49 3.47
C SER A 267 24.41 -6.42 4.97
N PHE A 268 25.34 -7.20 5.52
CA PHE A 268 25.58 -7.33 6.96
C PHE A 268 26.96 -6.76 7.32
N ARG A 269 27.10 -5.44 7.11
CA ARG A 269 28.33 -4.66 7.32
C ARG A 269 28.54 -4.20 8.78
N GLY A 270 27.66 -4.57 9.68
CA GLY A 270 27.59 -4.05 11.03
C GLY A 270 26.71 -2.80 11.15
N ALA A 271 26.73 -2.20 12.32
CA ALA A 271 26.05 -0.94 12.62
C ALA A 271 27.08 0.21 12.71
N LYS A 272 26.65 1.43 12.38
CA LYS A 272 27.40 2.66 12.59
C LYS A 272 26.71 3.53 13.64
N PRO A 273 27.47 4.26 14.47
CA PRO A 273 26.91 5.29 15.32
C PRO A 273 26.15 6.34 14.50
N VAL A 274 24.99 6.75 14.99
CA VAL A 274 24.25 7.90 14.48
C VAL A 274 24.89 9.18 15.04
N SER A 275 24.99 10.22 14.22
CA SER A 275 25.61 11.47 14.67
C SER A 275 24.81 12.10 15.83
N PRO A 276 25.48 12.73 16.81
CA PRO A 276 24.81 13.38 17.93
C PRO A 276 23.78 14.43 17.51
N GLU A 277 24.02 15.13 16.39
CA GLU A 277 23.12 16.16 15.86
C GLU A 277 21.79 15.56 15.40
N LEU A 278 21.83 14.42 14.71
CA LEU A 278 20.63 13.72 14.26
C LEU A 278 19.82 13.15 15.43
N LEU A 279 20.51 12.61 16.44
CA LEU A 279 19.87 12.15 17.68
C LEU A 279 19.21 13.30 18.43
N ALA A 280 19.90 14.44 18.55
CA ALA A 280 19.36 15.64 19.17
C ALA A 280 18.15 16.20 18.40
N GLN A 281 18.21 16.17 17.06
CA GLN A 281 17.07 16.55 16.22
C GLN A 281 15.89 15.61 16.44
N ALA A 282 16.11 14.28 16.41
CA ALA A 282 15.04 13.30 16.63
C ALA A 282 14.40 13.46 18.02
N GLU A 283 15.20 13.73 19.06
CA GLU A 283 14.71 14.01 20.40
C GLU A 283 13.90 15.31 20.47
N ALA A 284 14.32 16.37 19.76
CA ALA A 284 13.56 17.61 19.67
C ALA A 284 12.21 17.40 18.96
N GLU A 285 12.16 16.61 17.88
CA GLU A 285 10.91 16.28 17.16
C GLU A 285 9.96 15.42 18.00
N SER A 286 10.50 14.56 18.88
CA SER A 286 9.69 13.71 19.77
C SER A 286 8.79 14.49 20.75
N GLN A 287 9.08 15.78 20.97
CA GLN A 287 8.29 16.64 21.86
C GLN A 287 6.98 17.12 21.21
N TRP A 288 6.80 16.87 19.92
CA TRP A 288 5.62 17.33 19.19
C TRP A 288 4.42 16.43 19.41
N ASN A 289 3.24 17.04 19.29
CA ASN A 289 1.98 16.31 19.23
C ASN A 289 1.72 15.92 17.77
N VAL A 290 1.91 14.64 17.47
CA VAL A 290 1.68 14.10 16.11
C VAL A 290 0.33 13.38 16.01
N GLN A 291 -0.30 13.09 17.14
CA GLN A 291 -1.65 12.55 17.22
C GLN A 291 -2.68 13.68 17.41
N PRO A 292 -3.88 13.58 16.84
CA PRO A 292 -4.95 14.53 17.11
C PRO A 292 -5.36 14.49 18.58
N ALA A 293 -5.70 15.65 19.16
CA ALA A 293 -6.14 15.74 20.54
C ALA A 293 -7.45 14.97 20.79
N PRO A 294 -7.69 14.43 22.00
CA PRO A 294 -8.93 13.78 22.37
C PRO A 294 -10.11 14.76 22.29
N SER A 295 -11.09 14.43 21.47
CA SER A 295 -12.32 15.18 21.25
C SER A 295 -13.44 14.20 20.91
N GLU A 296 -14.69 14.65 20.81
CA GLU A 296 -15.78 13.74 20.44
C GLU A 296 -15.54 13.09 19.07
N SER A 297 -14.89 13.81 18.13
CA SER A 297 -14.55 13.26 16.82
C SER A 297 -13.41 12.25 16.82
N THR A 298 -12.54 12.25 17.85
CA THR A 298 -11.39 11.32 17.96
C THR A 298 -11.56 10.30 19.09
N ARG A 299 -12.67 10.38 19.83
CA ARG A 299 -13.00 9.56 21.00
C ARG A 299 -12.85 8.07 20.74
N TYR A 300 -13.30 7.59 19.58
CA TYR A 300 -13.18 6.18 19.21
C TYR A 300 -11.71 5.76 19.04
N SER A 301 -10.92 6.54 18.30
CA SER A 301 -9.51 6.27 18.07
C SER A 301 -8.74 6.24 19.39
N HIS A 302 -8.91 7.24 20.25
CA HIS A 302 -8.24 7.28 21.57
C HIS A 302 -8.64 6.12 22.50
N ARG A 303 -9.87 5.61 22.40
CA ARG A 303 -10.33 4.44 23.18
C ARG A 303 -9.78 3.11 22.67
N LEU A 304 -9.62 2.98 21.35
CA LEU A 304 -9.05 1.79 20.72
C LEU A 304 -7.52 1.78 20.78
N TRP A 305 -6.90 2.95 21.01
CA TRP A 305 -5.46 3.10 21.25
C TRP A 305 -5.05 2.49 22.58
N ARG A 306 -4.85 1.17 22.57
CA ARG A 306 -4.28 0.40 23.69
C ARG A 306 -2.76 0.42 23.72
N THR A 307 -2.08 1.13 22.80
CA THR A 307 -0.63 1.30 22.93
C THR A 307 -0.31 2.05 24.22
N THR A 308 0.65 1.53 24.95
CA THR A 308 1.25 2.16 26.12
C THR A 308 2.62 2.74 25.78
N SER A 309 3.05 2.66 24.52
CA SER A 309 4.41 2.96 24.11
C SER A 309 4.44 3.99 23.00
N PHE A 310 5.16 5.09 23.20
CA PHE A 310 5.12 6.27 22.33
C PHE A 310 6.53 6.82 22.07
N ILE A 311 6.80 7.26 20.85
CA ILE A 311 7.96 8.09 20.51
C ILE A 311 7.62 9.55 20.79
N TYR A 312 6.47 10.00 20.28
CA TYR A 312 6.03 11.38 20.35
C TYR A 312 5.17 11.64 21.59
N ALA A 313 5.11 12.89 22.05
CA ALA A 313 4.31 13.26 23.22
C ALA A 313 2.82 12.89 23.00
N PRO A 314 2.26 11.95 23.79
CA PRO A 314 0.91 11.47 23.56
C PRO A 314 -0.13 12.37 24.22
N TRP A 315 -1.34 12.26 23.69
CA TRP A 315 -2.56 12.63 24.39
C TRP A 315 -3.22 11.39 24.98
N LEU A 316 -3.91 11.56 26.10
CA LEU A 316 -4.60 10.47 26.77
C LEU A 316 -6.03 10.89 27.13
N ASP A 317 -7.00 10.03 26.82
CA ASP A 317 -8.43 10.30 27.03
C ASP A 317 -8.86 9.93 28.46
N PHE A 318 -8.42 10.73 29.44
CA PHE A 318 -8.90 10.62 30.83
C PHE A 318 -10.24 11.35 31.01
N ASP A 319 -11.06 10.85 31.93
CA ASP A 319 -12.38 11.39 32.21
C ASP A 319 -12.29 12.69 33.02
N ALA A 320 -13.23 13.61 32.80
CA ALA A 320 -13.36 14.79 33.64
C ALA A 320 -13.96 14.43 35.00
N VAL A 321 -13.40 15.01 36.07
CA VAL A 321 -13.90 14.84 37.43
C VAL A 321 -14.81 16.02 37.77
N PRO A 322 -16.05 15.79 38.25
CA PRO A 322 -16.96 16.86 38.63
C PRO A 322 -16.32 17.83 39.64
N ASN A 323 -16.54 19.13 39.45
CA ASN A 323 -16.02 20.23 40.27
C ASN A 323 -14.49 20.46 40.19
N ALA A 324 -13.78 19.76 39.30
CA ALA A 324 -12.36 20.05 39.06
C ALA A 324 -12.19 21.36 38.31
N VAL A 325 -11.27 22.22 38.76
CA VAL A 325 -10.89 23.43 38.03
C VAL A 325 -9.56 23.26 37.27
N ARG A 326 -8.74 22.28 37.70
CA ARG A 326 -7.45 21.96 37.11
C ARG A 326 -7.08 20.51 37.42
N TYR A 327 -6.08 20.00 36.71
CA TYR A 327 -5.60 18.63 36.80
C TYR A 327 -4.08 18.63 36.92
N ARG A 328 -3.55 17.87 37.88
CA ARG A 328 -2.11 17.65 38.06
C ARG A 328 -1.73 16.31 37.46
N TYR A 329 -0.79 16.34 36.53
CA TYR A 329 -0.13 15.18 35.95
C TYR A 329 1.14 14.90 36.77
N THR A 330 1.33 13.66 37.19
CA THR A 330 2.54 13.20 37.91
C THR A 330 3.02 11.93 37.24
N ILE A 331 4.30 11.89 36.87
CA ILE A 331 4.91 10.76 36.15
C ILE A 331 6.11 10.27 36.95
N ASP A 332 6.00 9.02 37.40
CA ASP A 332 7.01 8.33 38.18
C ASP A 332 7.57 7.12 37.40
N PRO A 333 8.83 6.71 37.66
CA PRO A 333 9.30 5.40 37.25
C PRO A 333 8.39 4.30 37.81
N ALA A 334 7.99 3.34 36.98
CA ALA A 334 7.16 2.21 37.44
C ALA A 334 7.91 1.35 38.47
N GLU A 335 9.24 1.27 38.35
CA GLU A 335 10.14 0.69 39.34
C GLU A 335 10.97 1.80 40.00
N PRO A 336 10.95 1.92 41.34
CA PRO A 336 11.66 2.99 42.04
C PRO A 336 13.17 2.86 41.84
N SER A 337 13.72 3.69 40.95
CA SER A 337 15.16 3.90 40.76
C SER A 337 15.56 5.19 41.47
N LYS A 338 16.75 5.21 42.09
CA LYS A 338 17.25 6.35 42.87
C LYS A 338 17.61 7.57 42.01
N ASP A 339 17.69 7.41 40.69
CA ASP A 339 18.29 8.39 39.78
C ASP A 339 17.30 9.08 38.83
N VAL A 340 16.02 8.69 38.83
CA VAL A 340 14.99 9.28 37.96
C VAL A 340 14.04 10.16 38.77
N LYS A 341 14.01 11.46 38.44
CA LYS A 341 13.13 12.44 39.08
C LYS A 341 11.69 12.30 38.60
N THR A 342 10.75 12.40 39.54
CA THR A 342 9.32 12.61 39.24
C THR A 342 9.15 13.88 38.40
N ALA A 343 8.40 13.78 37.31
CA ALA A 343 8.00 14.92 36.51
C ALA A 343 6.53 15.27 36.77
N SER A 344 6.19 16.55 36.81
CA SER A 344 4.81 16.98 37.02
C SER A 344 4.48 18.30 36.33
N PHE A 345 3.24 18.45 35.87
CA PHE A 345 2.69 19.72 35.39
C PHE A 345 1.19 19.80 35.70
N GLU A 346 0.64 21.01 35.66
CA GLU A 346 -0.80 21.25 35.83
C GLU A 346 -1.43 21.71 34.51
N SER A 347 -2.69 21.33 34.27
CA SER A 347 -3.46 21.72 33.09
C SER A 347 -4.93 21.96 33.47
N LEU A 348 -5.65 22.71 32.64
CA LEU A 348 -7.09 22.94 32.79
C LEU A 348 -7.93 21.75 32.31
N SER A 349 -7.34 20.82 31.57
CA SER A 349 -8.03 19.65 30.99
C SER A 349 -7.40 18.34 31.48
N PRO A 350 -8.21 17.29 31.77
CA PRO A 350 -7.71 15.93 32.03
C PRO A 350 -7.20 15.25 30.76
N LYS A 351 -7.43 15.86 29.59
CA LYS A 351 -7.04 15.35 28.28
C LYS A 351 -5.87 16.13 27.68
N ALA A 352 -5.00 16.69 28.52
CA ALA A 352 -3.84 17.45 28.08
C ALA A 352 -2.73 16.54 27.53
N SER A 353 -1.91 17.08 26.62
CA SER A 353 -0.72 16.40 26.10
C SER A 353 0.39 16.35 27.16
N LEU A 354 1.20 15.29 27.12
CA LEU A 354 2.40 15.16 27.95
C LEU A 354 3.61 15.98 27.45
N ALA A 355 3.47 16.73 26.35
CA ALA A 355 4.54 17.54 25.76
C ALA A 355 5.30 18.43 26.77
N PRO A 356 4.67 19.08 27.78
CA PRO A 356 5.38 19.94 28.74
C PRO A 356 6.50 19.25 29.53
N VAL A 357 6.38 17.93 29.75
CA VAL A 357 7.34 17.13 30.53
C VAL A 357 8.03 16.06 29.71
N TRP A 358 7.62 15.83 28.44
CA TRP A 358 8.05 14.69 27.62
C TRP A 358 9.57 14.62 27.43
N LYS A 359 10.23 15.77 27.26
CA LYS A 359 11.69 15.87 27.10
C LYS A 359 12.47 15.35 28.32
N ASP A 360 11.88 15.44 29.50
CA ASP A 360 12.53 15.12 30.78
C ASP A 360 12.31 13.65 31.17
N LEU A 361 11.46 12.92 30.44
CA LEU A 361 11.16 11.51 30.71
C LEU A 361 12.23 10.58 30.12
N PRO A 362 12.62 9.52 30.86
CA PRO A 362 13.57 8.52 30.36
C PRO A 362 12.96 7.67 29.25
N THR A 363 13.79 7.23 28.32
CA THR A 363 13.40 6.32 27.23
C THR A 363 13.48 4.85 27.66
N ASN A 364 12.72 3.99 26.99
CA ASN A 364 12.65 2.53 27.12
C ASN A 364 12.45 2.02 28.55
N THR A 365 11.80 2.81 29.40
CA THR A 365 11.49 2.48 30.80
C THR A 365 9.97 2.57 31.03
N GLY A 366 9.42 1.68 31.85
CA GLY A 366 8.03 1.76 32.28
C GLY A 366 7.81 2.97 33.19
N LEU A 367 6.80 3.78 32.88
CA LEU A 367 6.43 5.00 33.61
C LEU A 367 4.99 4.89 34.10
N ARG A 368 4.75 5.26 35.36
CA ARG A 368 3.42 5.39 35.95
C ARG A 368 2.98 6.84 35.84
N LEU A 369 1.96 7.08 35.01
CA LEU A 369 1.28 8.36 34.94
C LEU A 369 0.08 8.37 35.88
N GLN A 370 -0.05 9.42 36.68
CA GLN A 370 -1.21 9.72 37.52
C GLN A 370 -1.78 11.10 37.15
N VAL A 371 -3.10 11.19 36.98
CA VAL A 371 -3.84 12.44 36.75
C VAL A 371 -4.77 12.68 37.92
N THR A 372 -4.46 13.69 38.72
CA THR A 372 -5.20 14.06 39.93
C THR A 372 -6.00 15.33 39.65
N ALA A 373 -7.33 15.26 39.78
CA ALA A 373 -8.18 16.45 39.69
C ALA A 373 -8.02 17.31 40.95
N LEU A 374 -8.00 18.63 40.79
CA LEU A 374 -7.88 19.59 41.88
C LEU A 374 -9.05 20.57 41.89
N ASP A 375 -9.49 20.96 43.08
CA ASP A 375 -10.46 22.04 43.26
C ASP A 375 -9.82 23.44 43.16
N ALA A 376 -10.64 24.49 43.37
CA ALA A 376 -10.22 25.90 43.35
C ALA A 376 -9.14 26.23 44.40
N GLN A 377 -9.11 25.49 45.50
CA GLN A 377 -8.14 25.64 46.58
C GLN A 377 -6.86 24.83 46.32
N GLY A 378 -6.85 23.99 45.29
CA GLY A 378 -5.74 23.09 44.95
C GLY A 378 -5.73 21.79 45.73
N ALA A 379 -6.81 21.45 46.43
CA ALA A 379 -6.95 20.17 47.10
C ALA A 379 -7.37 19.09 46.07
N PRO A 380 -6.86 17.86 46.21
CA PRO A 380 -7.22 16.76 45.32
C PRO A 380 -8.67 16.34 45.50
N ILE A 381 -9.37 16.09 44.41
CA ILE A 381 -10.76 15.62 44.38
C ILE A 381 -10.88 14.33 43.55
N GLY A 382 -11.66 13.38 44.07
CA GLY A 382 -11.80 12.06 43.45
C GLY A 382 -10.53 11.20 43.53
N LYS A 383 -10.59 10.00 42.95
CA LYS A 383 -9.43 9.09 42.86
C LYS A 383 -8.57 9.49 41.65
N PRO A 384 -7.23 9.55 41.77
CA PRO A 384 -6.34 9.74 40.64
C PRO A 384 -6.58 8.69 39.56
N GLN A 385 -6.60 9.12 38.31
CA GLN A 385 -6.64 8.22 37.16
C GLN A 385 -5.21 7.82 36.80
N GLU A 386 -4.97 6.55 36.51
CA GLU A 386 -3.61 6.03 36.31
C GLU A 386 -3.46 5.31 34.97
N LYS A 387 -2.27 5.40 34.38
CA LYS A 387 -1.89 4.62 33.18
C LYS A 387 -0.39 4.29 33.22
N LEU A 388 -0.04 3.08 32.79
CA LEU A 388 1.35 2.73 32.50
C LEU A 388 1.68 3.13 31.08
N ILE A 389 2.78 3.85 30.90
CA ILE A 389 3.29 4.26 29.60
C ILE A 389 4.80 3.97 29.46
N THR A 390 5.33 4.05 28.25
CA THR A 390 6.76 3.90 27.94
C THR A 390 7.11 4.91 26.85
N LYS A 391 8.13 5.73 27.07
CA LYS A 391 8.70 6.59 26.04
C LYS A 391 9.73 5.78 25.25
N ARG A 392 9.60 5.64 23.95
CA ARG A 392 10.58 4.98 23.07
C ARG A 392 11.62 5.97 22.59
N ALA A 393 12.81 5.48 22.26
CA ALA A 393 13.81 6.30 21.58
C ALA A 393 13.27 6.71 20.18
N PRO A 394 13.29 8.01 19.83
CA PRO A 394 12.81 8.49 18.52
C PRO A 394 13.72 8.09 17.36
N PHE A 395 14.97 7.75 17.66
CA PHE A 395 15.91 7.15 16.72
C PHE A 395 16.99 6.41 17.53
N GLY A 396 17.47 5.28 17.02
CA GLY A 396 18.47 4.47 17.71
C GLY A 396 19.87 5.06 17.61
N PRO A 397 20.73 4.87 18.63
CA PRO A 397 22.08 5.43 18.67
C PRO A 397 23.03 4.79 17.65
N GLU A 398 22.71 3.60 17.17
CA GLU A 398 23.44 2.89 16.13
C GLU A 398 22.44 2.33 15.11
N MET A 399 22.80 2.37 13.83
CA MET A 399 21.97 1.89 12.72
C MET A 399 22.77 1.00 11.79
N ALA A 400 22.14 -0.03 11.25
CA ALA A 400 22.71 -0.90 10.23
C ALA A 400 23.33 -0.06 9.09
N VAL A 401 24.54 -0.42 8.68
CA VAL A 401 25.25 0.28 7.61
C VAL A 401 24.62 -0.06 6.28
N THR A 402 24.06 0.94 5.61
CA THR A 402 23.53 0.80 4.26
C THR A 402 24.61 0.30 3.30
N PRO A 403 24.29 -0.69 2.44
CA PRO A 403 25.23 -1.17 1.42
C PRO A 403 25.70 -0.05 0.48
N GLU A 404 26.85 -0.26 -0.16
CA GLU A 404 27.37 0.67 -1.16
C GLU A 404 26.47 0.76 -2.39
N ALA A 405 26.38 1.94 -3.01
CA ALA A 405 25.52 2.18 -4.17
C ALA A 405 25.72 1.20 -5.35
N ARG A 406 26.94 0.67 -5.49
CA ARG A 406 27.31 -0.32 -6.51
C ARG A 406 26.64 -1.68 -6.33
N VAL A 407 26.33 -2.08 -5.10
CA VAL A 407 25.71 -3.39 -4.77
C VAL A 407 24.24 -3.26 -4.36
N LEU A 408 23.76 -2.05 -4.06
CA LEU A 408 22.37 -1.81 -3.65
C LEU A 408 21.35 -2.27 -4.69
N MET A 409 21.59 -2.03 -5.98
CA MET A 409 20.65 -2.49 -7.02
C MET A 409 20.69 -4.00 -7.19
N ASP A 410 21.88 -4.61 -7.18
CA ASP A 410 22.02 -6.07 -7.21
C ASP A 410 21.24 -6.72 -6.07
N LEU A 411 21.25 -6.09 -4.89
CA LEU A 411 20.48 -6.48 -3.71
C LEU A 411 18.96 -6.30 -3.88
N ALA A 412 18.52 -5.15 -4.38
CA ALA A 412 17.10 -4.88 -4.61
C ALA A 412 16.49 -5.78 -5.69
N MET A 413 17.28 -6.15 -6.71
CA MET A 413 16.84 -6.98 -7.83
C MET A 413 16.78 -8.48 -7.51
N ARG A 414 17.32 -8.92 -6.37
CA ARG A 414 17.34 -10.34 -5.96
C ARG A 414 15.97 -10.99 -5.98
N GLN A 415 15.00 -10.35 -5.35
CA GLN A 415 13.65 -10.88 -5.30
C GLN A 415 12.96 -10.83 -6.68
N PRO A 416 13.04 -9.74 -7.47
CA PRO A 416 12.61 -9.74 -8.87
C PRO A 416 13.22 -10.87 -9.73
N TYR A 417 14.52 -11.13 -9.60
CA TYR A 417 15.18 -12.26 -10.25
C TYR A 417 14.55 -13.58 -9.79
N HIS A 418 14.43 -13.78 -8.47
CA HIS A 418 13.84 -14.99 -7.91
C HIS A 418 12.40 -15.23 -8.40
N LEU A 419 11.56 -14.20 -8.38
CA LEU A 419 10.17 -14.27 -8.85
C LEU A 419 10.12 -14.58 -10.35
N THR A 420 10.90 -13.89 -11.17
CA THR A 420 10.88 -14.09 -12.63
C THR A 420 11.38 -15.49 -13.00
N GLU A 421 12.50 -15.91 -12.40
CA GLU A 421 13.21 -17.13 -12.76
C GLU A 421 12.59 -18.39 -12.18
N ARG A 422 11.85 -18.29 -11.07
CA ARG A 422 11.29 -19.44 -10.35
C ARG A 422 9.77 -19.43 -10.25
N LEU A 423 9.16 -18.31 -9.89
CA LEU A 423 7.69 -18.23 -9.75
C LEU A 423 7.02 -18.10 -11.13
N HIS A 424 7.51 -17.17 -11.94
CA HIS A 424 6.97 -16.83 -13.25
C HIS A 424 7.63 -17.60 -14.40
N SER A 425 8.44 -18.62 -14.12
CA SER A 425 9.10 -19.43 -15.15
C SER A 425 8.12 -20.17 -16.07
N HIS A 426 6.88 -20.30 -15.64
CA HIS A 426 5.80 -20.89 -16.44
C HIS A 426 5.41 -20.01 -17.64
N LEU A 427 5.74 -18.72 -17.65
CA LEU A 427 5.43 -17.82 -18.78
C LEU A 427 6.16 -18.17 -20.07
N TYR A 428 7.39 -18.70 -19.96
CA TYR A 428 8.09 -19.21 -21.13
C TYR A 428 7.36 -20.37 -21.81
N LEU A 429 6.72 -21.23 -21.01
CA LEU A 429 5.88 -22.31 -21.53
C LEU A 429 4.61 -21.75 -22.15
N THR A 430 4.00 -20.72 -21.57
CA THR A 430 2.86 -20.02 -22.16
C THR A 430 3.24 -19.42 -23.53
N GLU A 431 4.38 -18.74 -23.66
CA GLU A 431 4.88 -18.23 -24.94
C GLU A 431 5.03 -19.36 -25.97
N ALA A 432 5.64 -20.48 -25.57
CA ALA A 432 5.81 -21.63 -26.45
C ALA A 432 4.46 -22.20 -26.92
N VAL A 433 3.45 -22.28 -26.04
CA VAL A 433 2.10 -22.74 -26.39
C VAL A 433 1.43 -21.81 -27.40
N ILE A 434 1.52 -20.49 -27.16
CA ILE A 434 0.96 -19.47 -28.07
C ILE A 434 1.66 -19.55 -29.43
N ALA A 435 3.00 -19.56 -29.45
CA ALA A 435 3.77 -19.63 -30.68
C ALA A 435 3.58 -20.96 -31.44
N ALA A 436 3.29 -22.05 -30.73
CA ALA A 436 3.02 -23.34 -31.33
C ALA A 436 1.70 -23.37 -32.12
N ASN A 437 0.73 -22.48 -31.84
CA ASN A 437 -0.55 -22.41 -32.54
C ASN A 437 -1.18 -23.81 -32.76
N THR A 438 -1.40 -24.53 -31.66
CA THR A 438 -2.00 -25.88 -31.62
C THR A 438 -3.34 -25.83 -30.88
N SER A 439 -4.04 -26.97 -30.73
CA SER A 439 -5.22 -27.07 -29.86
C SER A 439 -4.89 -27.03 -28.37
N VAL A 440 -3.60 -27.04 -28.00
CA VAL A 440 -3.15 -26.87 -26.63
C VAL A 440 -3.41 -25.44 -26.18
N LYS A 441 -4.21 -25.29 -25.13
CA LYS A 441 -4.52 -23.97 -24.57
C LYS A 441 -3.40 -23.50 -23.64
N PRO A 442 -3.07 -22.20 -23.64
CA PRO A 442 -2.22 -21.62 -22.60
C PRO A 442 -2.82 -21.84 -21.21
N MET A 443 -1.98 -21.82 -20.18
CA MET A 443 -2.46 -21.94 -18.80
C MET A 443 -3.39 -20.78 -18.44
N GLU A 444 -4.42 -21.12 -17.66
CA GLU A 444 -5.29 -20.13 -17.04
C GLU A 444 -4.66 -19.68 -15.70
N TYR A 445 -4.62 -18.38 -15.46
CA TYR A 445 -4.10 -17.83 -14.22
C TYR A 445 -5.26 -17.58 -13.27
N HIS A 446 -5.62 -18.60 -12.48
CA HIS A 446 -6.70 -18.47 -11.50
C HIS A 446 -6.28 -17.75 -10.21
N ASN A 447 -4.98 -17.60 -9.96
CA ASN A 447 -4.50 -16.87 -8.78
C ASN A 447 -4.18 -15.42 -9.11
N ALA A 448 -4.36 -14.59 -8.10
CA ALA A 448 -4.11 -13.18 -8.09
C ALA A 448 -2.60 -12.91 -8.01
N HIS A 449 -1.86 -13.34 -9.04
CA HIS A 449 -0.45 -12.98 -9.18
C HIS A 449 -0.38 -11.52 -9.56
N PHE A 450 -0.08 -10.68 -8.58
CA PHE A 450 -0.21 -9.24 -8.75
C PHE A 450 1.03 -8.61 -9.39
N HIS A 451 2.25 -9.09 -9.10
CA HIS A 451 3.48 -8.33 -9.37
C HIS A 451 4.13 -8.67 -10.71
N PHE A 452 4.51 -7.63 -11.48
CA PHE A 452 5.08 -7.77 -12.81
C PHE A 452 6.60 -7.62 -12.79
N SER A 453 7.30 -8.54 -12.12
CA SER A 453 8.76 -8.48 -11.93
C SER A 453 9.54 -8.35 -13.24
N GLN A 454 9.01 -8.87 -14.35
CA GLN A 454 9.60 -8.80 -15.69
C GLN A 454 9.85 -7.36 -16.16
N GLN A 455 9.06 -6.39 -15.70
CA GLN A 455 9.29 -4.98 -16.02
C GLN A 455 10.63 -4.49 -15.43
N LEU A 456 10.91 -4.85 -14.18
CA LEU A 456 12.14 -4.47 -13.47
C LEU A 456 13.33 -5.18 -14.11
N MET A 457 13.13 -6.43 -14.53
CA MET A 457 14.14 -7.21 -15.24
C MET A 457 14.50 -6.56 -16.57
N ALA A 458 13.50 -6.18 -17.37
CA ALA A 458 13.71 -5.50 -18.65
C ALA A 458 14.40 -4.13 -18.48
N GLU A 459 14.08 -3.39 -17.42
CA GLU A 459 14.72 -2.10 -17.13
C GLU A 459 16.19 -2.23 -16.71
N GLN A 460 16.56 -3.29 -15.99
CA GLN A 460 17.92 -3.50 -15.50
C GLN A 460 18.80 -4.33 -16.44
N GLU A 461 18.20 -5.02 -17.42
CA GLU A 461 18.93 -5.83 -18.39
C GLU A 461 19.68 -4.95 -19.40
N GLN A 462 20.98 -5.21 -19.52
CA GLN A 462 21.87 -4.49 -20.43
C GLN A 462 21.95 -5.17 -21.80
N ASP A 463 21.81 -6.49 -21.84
CA ASP A 463 21.77 -7.23 -23.11
C ASP A 463 20.42 -7.02 -23.81
N GLN A 464 20.45 -6.56 -25.06
CA GLN A 464 19.23 -6.27 -25.80
C GLN A 464 18.36 -7.51 -25.99
N ALA A 465 18.95 -8.68 -26.23
CA ALA A 465 18.18 -9.91 -26.44
C ALA A 465 17.51 -10.39 -25.14
N GLY A 466 18.21 -10.31 -24.01
CA GLY A 466 17.64 -10.53 -22.68
C GLY A 466 16.51 -9.55 -22.35
N ARG A 467 16.72 -8.26 -22.63
CA ARG A 467 15.70 -7.22 -22.41
C ARG A 467 14.45 -7.49 -23.24
N ASP A 468 14.61 -7.78 -24.53
CA ASP A 468 13.51 -8.12 -25.42
C ASP A 468 12.77 -9.40 -24.95
N GLN A 469 13.50 -10.37 -24.39
CA GLN A 469 12.90 -11.54 -23.79
C GLN A 469 12.03 -11.19 -22.58
N TYR A 470 12.51 -10.37 -21.64
CA TYR A 470 11.71 -9.95 -20.49
C TYR A 470 10.49 -9.11 -20.90
N LEU A 471 10.61 -8.24 -21.91
CA LEU A 471 9.47 -7.49 -22.45
C LEU A 471 8.42 -8.41 -23.11
N ARG A 472 8.84 -9.46 -23.84
CA ARG A 472 7.89 -10.44 -24.39
C ARG A 472 7.17 -11.24 -23.31
N LEU A 473 7.87 -11.61 -22.23
CA LEU A 473 7.23 -12.29 -21.10
C LEU A 473 6.24 -11.38 -20.38
N LEU A 474 6.58 -10.09 -20.24
CA LEU A 474 5.70 -9.07 -19.70
C LEU A 474 4.45 -8.92 -20.57
N ASP A 475 4.61 -8.78 -21.90
CA ASP A 475 3.48 -8.71 -22.83
C ASP A 475 2.62 -9.97 -22.73
N THR A 476 3.25 -11.15 -22.77
CA THR A 476 2.54 -12.44 -22.62
C THR A 476 1.73 -12.47 -21.34
N PHE A 477 2.29 -12.03 -20.22
CA PHE A 477 1.54 -11.93 -18.96
C PHE A 477 0.34 -10.98 -19.09
N VAL A 478 0.56 -9.76 -19.58
CA VAL A 478 -0.47 -8.73 -19.76
C VAL A 478 -1.59 -9.20 -20.70
N GLN A 479 -1.27 -9.78 -21.86
CA GLN A 479 -2.25 -10.31 -22.81
C GLN A 479 -3.07 -11.42 -22.19
N ARG A 480 -2.43 -12.33 -21.45
CA ARG A 480 -3.16 -13.41 -20.78
C ARG A 480 -4.14 -12.90 -19.73
N ARG A 481 -3.74 -11.91 -18.94
CA ARG A 481 -4.66 -11.24 -18.00
C ARG A 481 -5.80 -10.50 -18.73
N LEU A 482 -5.51 -9.91 -19.89
CA LEU A 482 -6.51 -9.32 -20.78
C LEU A 482 -7.46 -10.34 -21.42
N GLU A 483 -7.08 -11.62 -21.48
CA GLU A 483 -7.85 -12.71 -22.09
C GLU A 483 -8.65 -13.56 -21.09
N GLU A 484 -8.37 -13.48 -19.79
CA GLU A 484 -9.07 -14.24 -18.74
C GLU A 484 -10.58 -14.01 -18.71
N THR A 485 -11.38 -15.07 -18.68
CA THR A 485 -12.85 -14.95 -18.63
C THR A 485 -13.37 -14.46 -17.26
N PHE A 486 -12.65 -14.79 -16.18
CA PHE A 486 -13.04 -14.49 -14.79
C PHE A 486 -11.97 -13.73 -13.98
N GLY A 487 -11.07 -13.01 -14.66
CA GLY A 487 -9.99 -12.25 -14.02
C GLY A 487 -10.47 -10.95 -13.38
N GLU A 488 -9.88 -10.55 -12.26
CA GLU A 488 -10.14 -9.25 -11.61
C GLU A 488 -9.98 -8.07 -12.57
N PHE A 489 -9.10 -8.20 -13.58
CA PHE A 489 -8.88 -7.20 -14.62
C PHE A 489 -10.06 -7.06 -15.62
N LYS A 490 -10.81 -8.15 -15.84
CA LYS A 490 -11.95 -8.28 -16.77
C LYS A 490 -13.32 -8.09 -16.14
N ILE A 491 -13.42 -7.98 -14.82
CA ILE A 491 -14.70 -7.82 -14.12
C ILE A 491 -15.00 -6.33 -13.85
N PRO A 492 -15.47 -5.54 -14.84
CA PRO A 492 -16.43 -4.48 -14.57
C PRO A 492 -17.86 -5.04 -14.44
N TYR A 493 -18.12 -6.20 -15.06
CA TYR A 493 -19.49 -6.60 -15.44
C TYR A 493 -20.29 -7.34 -14.37
N HIS A 494 -19.66 -7.88 -13.33
CA HIS A 494 -20.39 -8.63 -12.28
C HIS A 494 -19.77 -8.39 -10.90
N TYR A 495 -20.31 -7.39 -10.18
CA TYR A 495 -20.22 -7.11 -8.72
C TYR A 495 -19.64 -8.23 -7.85
N ASN A 496 -18.31 -8.37 -7.73
CA ASN A 496 -17.76 -9.50 -6.96
C ASN A 496 -16.40 -9.31 -6.29
N VAL A 497 -15.84 -8.11 -6.19
CA VAL A 497 -14.46 -7.97 -5.67
C VAL A 497 -14.33 -6.84 -4.64
N VAL A 498 -13.50 -7.10 -3.63
CA VAL A 498 -12.95 -6.12 -2.70
C VAL A 498 -12.21 -5.06 -3.52
N LEU A 499 -12.91 -3.96 -3.81
CA LEU A 499 -12.49 -2.95 -4.80
C LEU A 499 -11.13 -2.30 -4.49
N SER A 500 -10.73 -2.22 -3.22
CA SER A 500 -9.47 -1.62 -2.80
C SER A 500 -8.25 -2.41 -3.27
N GLY A 501 -8.23 -3.73 -3.09
CA GLY A 501 -7.09 -4.58 -3.48
C GLY A 501 -6.83 -4.57 -4.99
N VAL A 502 -7.90 -4.60 -5.81
CA VAL A 502 -7.77 -4.59 -7.27
C VAL A 502 -7.11 -3.31 -7.77
N VAL A 503 -7.51 -2.15 -7.25
CA VAL A 503 -6.97 -0.85 -7.69
C VAL A 503 -5.54 -0.68 -7.18
N GLN A 504 -5.31 -1.02 -5.91
CA GLN A 504 -4.01 -0.94 -5.26
C GLN A 504 -2.94 -1.73 -5.99
N GLU A 505 -3.25 -2.98 -6.32
CA GLU A 505 -2.26 -3.94 -6.80
C GLU A 505 -2.35 -4.11 -8.32
N ASN A 506 -3.51 -4.53 -8.86
CA ASN A 506 -3.63 -4.69 -10.32
C ASN A 506 -3.48 -3.35 -11.03
N GLY A 507 -4.21 -2.31 -10.60
CA GLY A 507 -4.12 -0.98 -11.22
C GLY A 507 -2.69 -0.46 -11.27
N ARG A 508 -1.96 -0.53 -10.15
CA ARG A 508 -0.54 -0.13 -10.05
C ARG A 508 0.35 -0.96 -10.98
N ASN A 509 0.21 -2.29 -10.98
CA ASN A 509 1.09 -3.17 -11.74
C ASN A 509 0.86 -3.06 -13.25
N PHE A 510 -0.39 -2.94 -13.69
CA PHE A 510 -0.69 -2.65 -15.10
C PHE A 510 -0.23 -1.25 -15.53
N LEU A 511 -0.29 -0.24 -14.67
CA LEU A 511 0.33 1.06 -14.98
C LEU A 511 1.85 0.94 -15.10
N ASN A 512 2.51 0.21 -14.20
CA ASN A 512 3.95 -0.03 -14.30
C ASN A 512 4.32 -0.76 -15.60
N ALA A 513 3.58 -1.80 -15.98
CA ALA A 513 3.76 -2.48 -17.27
C ALA A 513 3.51 -1.55 -18.45
N TYR A 514 2.45 -0.74 -18.40
CA TYR A 514 2.12 0.19 -19.48
C TYR A 514 3.24 1.21 -19.75
N GLU A 515 3.93 1.66 -18.70
CA GLU A 515 5.06 2.58 -18.84
C GLU A 515 6.25 1.96 -19.59
N GLN A 516 6.43 0.63 -19.49
CA GLN A 516 7.46 -0.11 -20.23
C GLN A 516 6.97 -0.59 -21.60
N LEU A 517 5.69 -0.94 -21.71
CA LEU A 517 5.05 -1.50 -22.89
C LEU A 517 3.67 -0.87 -23.10
N PRO A 518 3.61 0.31 -23.75
CA PRO A 518 2.34 1.01 -23.98
C PRO A 518 1.38 0.15 -24.79
N ASN A 519 0.19 -0.10 -24.23
CA ASN A 519 -0.85 -0.93 -24.84
C ASN A 519 -2.19 -0.19 -24.80
N ALA A 520 -2.72 0.18 -25.97
CA ALA A 520 -3.97 0.94 -26.09
C ALA A 520 -5.16 0.20 -25.46
N THR A 521 -5.21 -1.13 -25.54
CA THR A 521 -6.27 -1.93 -24.94
C THR A 521 -6.25 -1.87 -23.40
N VAL A 522 -5.06 -1.81 -22.79
CA VAL A 522 -4.91 -1.61 -21.35
C VAL A 522 -5.40 -0.22 -20.95
N LEU A 523 -4.99 0.82 -21.69
CA LEU A 523 -5.42 2.20 -21.42
C LEU A 523 -6.94 2.35 -21.58
N ASP A 524 -7.53 1.82 -22.64
CA ASP A 524 -8.97 1.85 -22.86
C ASP A 524 -9.73 1.07 -21.77
N ARG A 525 -9.14 0.00 -21.23
CA ARG A 525 -9.69 -0.72 -20.07
C ARG A 525 -9.67 0.16 -18.83
N PHE A 526 -8.59 0.88 -18.56
CA PHE A 526 -8.53 1.82 -17.44
C PHE A 526 -9.53 2.96 -17.59
N ARG A 527 -9.68 3.54 -18.79
CA ARG A 527 -10.72 4.55 -19.05
C ARG A 527 -12.12 4.01 -18.78
N LEU A 528 -12.40 2.77 -19.17
CA LEU A 528 -13.66 2.09 -18.84
C LEU A 528 -13.85 1.91 -17.33
N TRP A 529 -12.79 1.50 -16.61
CA TRP A 529 -12.80 1.40 -15.16
C TRP A 529 -13.10 2.72 -14.49
N VAL A 530 -12.42 3.80 -14.87
CA VAL A 530 -12.66 5.15 -14.35
C VAL A 530 -14.13 5.52 -14.54
N ARG A 531 -14.70 5.36 -15.75
CA ARG A 531 -16.12 5.64 -16.01
C ARG A 531 -17.06 4.84 -15.13
N TYR A 532 -16.74 3.58 -14.86
CA TYR A 532 -17.52 2.71 -13.99
C TYR A 532 -17.41 3.16 -12.52
N PHE A 533 -16.20 3.32 -12.00
CA PHE A 533 -15.97 3.69 -10.61
C PHE A 533 -16.39 5.11 -10.27
N ALA A 534 -16.39 6.02 -11.25
CA ALA A 534 -16.95 7.36 -11.10
C ALA A 534 -18.43 7.33 -10.74
N ARG A 535 -19.17 6.36 -11.31
CA ARG A 535 -20.60 6.15 -11.03
C ARG A 535 -20.86 5.44 -9.72
N LEU A 536 -19.92 4.62 -9.26
CA LEU A 536 -20.03 3.91 -7.98
C LEU A 536 -19.57 4.73 -6.77
N GLN A 537 -18.80 5.79 -6.99
CA GLN A 537 -18.34 6.66 -5.91
C GLN A 537 -19.54 7.35 -5.27
N GLN A 538 -19.63 7.24 -3.95
CA GLN A 538 -20.69 7.86 -3.16
C GLN A 538 -20.58 9.39 -3.22
N PRO A 539 -21.68 10.12 -2.97
CA PRO A 539 -21.64 11.58 -2.82
C PRO A 539 -20.63 12.08 -1.78
N SER A 540 -20.34 11.27 -0.76
CA SER A 540 -19.32 11.55 0.26
C SER A 540 -17.88 11.49 -0.27
N GLY A 541 -17.65 10.79 -1.39
CA GLY A 541 -16.34 10.53 -1.97
C GLY A 541 -15.74 9.15 -1.65
N SER A 542 -16.40 8.36 -0.81
CA SER A 542 -16.08 6.95 -0.57
C SER A 542 -16.55 6.04 -1.70
N TRP A 543 -16.14 4.77 -1.64
CA TRP A 543 -16.79 3.66 -2.34
C TRP A 543 -17.43 2.73 -1.33
N THR A 544 -18.23 1.76 -1.75
CA THR A 544 -18.83 0.76 -0.83
C THR A 544 -18.19 -0.61 -1.04
N ILE A 545 -18.02 -1.38 0.05
CA ILE A 545 -17.56 -2.78 -0.04
C ILE A 545 -18.70 -3.64 -0.59
N SER A 546 -18.41 -4.48 -1.59
CA SER A 546 -19.37 -5.45 -2.14
C SER A 546 -18.73 -6.83 -2.19
N SER A 547 -19.27 -7.77 -1.41
CA SER A 547 -19.08 -9.20 -1.66
C SER A 547 -20.40 -9.81 -2.14
N ARG A 548 -20.42 -10.36 -3.35
CA ARG A 548 -21.60 -11.02 -3.96
C ARG A 548 -22.06 -12.24 -3.17
N ALA A 549 -21.11 -12.90 -2.48
CA ALA A 549 -21.35 -14.16 -1.79
C ALA A 549 -22.36 -14.05 -0.63
N ALA A 550 -22.57 -12.84 -0.09
CA ALA A 550 -23.44 -12.67 1.07
C ALA A 550 -24.93 -12.49 0.75
N PHE A 551 -25.33 -12.01 -0.46
CA PHE A 551 -26.75 -11.66 -0.72
C PHE A 551 -27.28 -11.84 -2.16
N SER A 552 -26.56 -12.48 -3.07
CA SER A 552 -27.07 -12.81 -4.43
C SER A 552 -27.62 -11.63 -5.24
N SER A 553 -27.25 -10.39 -4.93
CA SER A 553 -27.68 -9.18 -5.65
C SER A 553 -26.64 -8.72 -6.68
N THR A 554 -27.07 -8.44 -7.92
CA THR A 554 -26.27 -7.73 -8.93
C THR A 554 -26.68 -6.25 -8.94
N GLY A 555 -25.75 -5.34 -8.64
CA GLY A 555 -26.08 -3.92 -8.44
C GLY A 555 -26.42 -3.52 -7.02
N GLY A 556 -26.17 -4.41 -6.04
CA GLY A 556 -26.49 -4.19 -4.64
C GLY A 556 -25.25 -4.10 -3.72
N PHE A 557 -25.36 -3.18 -2.76
CA PHE A 557 -24.45 -2.99 -1.63
C PHE A 557 -24.50 -4.20 -0.69
N SER A 558 -23.35 -4.71 -0.24
CA SER A 558 -23.29 -5.89 0.62
C SER A 558 -22.13 -5.79 1.60
N LEU A 559 -22.48 -5.54 2.87
CA LEU A 559 -21.70 -5.96 4.02
C LEU A 559 -22.58 -6.83 4.91
N TRP A 560 -21.93 -7.61 5.75
CA TRP A 560 -22.48 -8.65 6.62
C TRP A 560 -23.44 -8.07 7.67
N GLY A 561 -24.59 -7.54 7.25
CA GLY A 561 -25.60 -6.90 8.09
C GLY A 561 -25.40 -5.41 8.36
N ASN A 562 -24.32 -4.77 7.88
CA ASN A 562 -24.01 -3.37 8.23
C ASN A 562 -24.11 -2.43 7.01
N ARG A 563 -25.23 -1.70 6.91
CA ARG A 563 -25.62 -0.90 5.73
C ARG A 563 -24.89 0.44 5.59
N PHE A 564 -23.89 0.70 6.42
CA PHE A 564 -23.35 2.04 6.67
C PHE A 564 -21.84 2.18 6.49
N LEU A 565 -21.14 1.14 6.00
CA LEU A 565 -19.68 1.16 5.99
C LEU A 565 -19.14 1.47 4.59
N ASP A 566 -18.70 2.72 4.46
CA ASP A 566 -17.88 3.24 3.37
C ASP A 566 -16.52 2.52 3.34
N ALA A 567 -16.12 2.04 2.16
CA ALA A 567 -14.76 1.57 1.86
C ALA A 567 -13.77 2.74 1.83
N THR A 568 -12.50 2.42 2.08
CA THR A 568 -11.43 3.44 2.05
C THR A 568 -11.32 4.05 0.65
N SER A 569 -11.37 5.38 0.58
CA SER A 569 -11.16 6.11 -0.68
C SER A 569 -9.68 6.21 -1.04
N ILE A 570 -8.78 5.99 -0.08
CA ILE A 570 -7.36 6.34 -0.24
C ILE A 570 -6.53 5.55 -1.26
N PRO A 571 -6.85 4.30 -1.58
CA PRO A 571 -6.02 3.57 -2.53
C PRO A 571 -6.26 3.97 -3.99
N TRP A 572 -7.32 4.74 -4.23
CA TRP A 572 -7.69 5.23 -5.54
C TRP A 572 -6.84 6.44 -5.99
N PRO A 573 -6.60 7.48 -5.17
CA PRO A 573 -5.80 8.63 -5.56
C PRO A 573 -4.44 8.33 -6.19
N PRO A 574 -3.55 7.46 -5.65
CA PRO A 574 -2.29 7.16 -6.32
C PRO A 574 -2.48 6.60 -7.74
N PHE A 575 -3.43 5.67 -7.91
CA PHE A 575 -3.76 5.08 -9.20
C PHE A 575 -4.33 6.12 -10.17
N LEU A 576 -5.35 6.87 -9.75
CA LEU A 576 -6.04 7.87 -10.57
C LEU A 576 -5.09 8.99 -11.00
N ALA A 577 -4.24 9.47 -10.09
CA ALA A 577 -3.31 10.54 -10.40
C ALA A 577 -2.21 10.08 -11.37
N ARG A 578 -1.70 8.84 -11.24
CA ARG A 578 -0.78 8.28 -12.23
C ARG A 578 -1.44 8.06 -13.58
N LEU A 579 -2.66 7.54 -13.61
CA LEU A 579 -3.41 7.39 -14.85
C LEU A 579 -3.63 8.74 -15.53
N ARG A 580 -4.01 9.78 -14.78
CA ARG A 580 -4.15 11.18 -15.25
C ARG A 580 -2.88 11.78 -15.83
N GLN A 581 -1.71 11.36 -15.36
CA GLN A 581 -0.41 11.79 -15.89
C GLN A 581 -0.05 11.09 -17.21
N ILE A 582 -0.59 9.89 -17.44
CA ILE A 582 -0.32 9.08 -18.64
C ILE A 582 -1.39 9.27 -19.72
N ASP A 583 -2.65 9.45 -19.32
CA ASP A 583 -3.75 9.64 -20.25
C ASP A 583 -3.65 11.03 -20.91
N SER A 584 -3.70 11.05 -22.24
CA SER A 584 -3.71 12.27 -23.03
C SER A 584 -5.11 12.78 -23.35
N ASP A 585 -6.18 12.02 -23.05
CA ASP A 585 -7.57 12.41 -23.28
C ASP A 585 -8.05 13.38 -22.20
N PRO A 586 -8.28 14.67 -22.51
CA PRO A 586 -8.64 15.66 -21.50
C PRO A 586 -9.96 15.33 -20.77
N GLY A 587 -10.88 14.68 -21.49
CA GLY A 587 -12.17 14.18 -21.00
C GLY A 587 -12.03 13.25 -19.81
N THR A 588 -11.27 12.19 -20.03
CA THR A 588 -11.01 11.17 -19.02
C THR A 588 -10.16 11.73 -17.88
N ARG A 589 -9.16 12.56 -18.17
CA ARG A 589 -8.36 13.24 -17.12
C ARG A 589 -9.20 14.09 -16.17
N ALA A 590 -10.17 14.84 -16.71
CA ALA A 590 -11.10 15.62 -15.88
C ALA A 590 -11.99 14.72 -15.01
N LEU A 591 -12.41 13.57 -15.54
CA LEU A 591 -13.16 12.58 -14.79
C LEU A 591 -12.32 11.98 -13.65
N GLU A 592 -11.07 11.58 -13.92
CA GLU A 592 -10.12 11.07 -12.93
C GLU A 592 -9.88 12.10 -11.81
N ARG A 593 -9.60 13.35 -12.18
CA ARG A 593 -9.40 14.46 -11.24
C ARG A 593 -10.63 14.70 -10.36
N ALA A 594 -11.85 14.62 -10.92
CA ALA A 594 -13.08 14.83 -10.16
C ALA A 594 -13.33 13.71 -9.13
N ILE A 595 -12.97 12.46 -9.47
CA ILE A 595 -13.04 11.31 -8.55
C ILE A 595 -11.99 11.45 -7.43
N GLU A 596 -10.77 11.82 -7.81
CA GLU A 596 -9.63 12.07 -6.93
C GLU A 596 -9.95 13.16 -5.89
N GLU A 597 -10.47 14.32 -6.32
CA GLU A 597 -10.95 15.41 -5.46
C GLU A 597 -11.93 14.95 -4.39
N ARG A 598 -12.88 14.09 -4.76
CA ARG A 598 -13.86 13.53 -3.82
C ARG A 598 -13.24 12.57 -2.83
N ALA A 599 -12.39 11.67 -3.32
CA ALA A 599 -11.71 10.68 -2.50
C ALA A 599 -10.83 11.34 -1.43
N ILE A 600 -10.05 12.35 -1.81
CA ILE A 600 -9.15 13.08 -0.92
C ILE A 600 -9.90 13.91 0.12
N ALA A 601 -10.98 14.58 -0.28
CA ALA A 601 -11.84 15.29 0.68
C ALA A 601 -12.45 14.33 1.71
N TRP A 602 -12.94 13.16 1.28
CA TRP A 602 -13.46 12.14 2.21
C TRP A 602 -12.38 11.70 3.19
N PHE A 603 -11.18 11.38 2.70
CA PHE A 603 -10.09 10.91 3.55
C PHE A 603 -9.63 11.97 4.55
N SER A 604 -9.54 13.23 4.12
CA SER A 604 -9.13 14.34 4.99
C SER A 604 -10.13 14.61 6.10
N ASN A 605 -11.43 14.55 5.78
CA ASN A 605 -12.49 14.85 6.72
C ASN A 605 -12.82 13.69 7.67
N ASN A 606 -12.52 12.46 7.27
CA ASN A 606 -12.78 11.28 8.09
C ASN A 606 -11.49 10.73 8.67
N THR A 607 -10.64 10.10 7.87
CA THR A 607 -9.44 9.40 8.35
C THR A 607 -8.45 10.31 9.05
N LEU A 608 -8.08 11.45 8.45
CA LEU A 608 -7.09 12.36 9.04
C LEU A 608 -7.61 13.06 10.29
N ARG A 609 -8.87 13.51 10.25
CA ARG A 609 -9.49 14.23 11.37
C ARG A 609 -9.81 13.33 12.57
N THR A 610 -10.36 12.14 12.32
CA THR A 610 -10.83 11.24 13.39
C THR A 610 -9.78 10.22 13.80
N GLY A 611 -8.78 9.96 12.95
CA GLY A 611 -7.81 8.88 13.11
C GLY A 611 -8.33 7.50 12.72
N PHE A 612 -9.54 7.42 12.17
CA PHE A 612 -10.29 6.19 11.87
C PHE A 612 -9.97 5.62 10.48
N GLY A 613 -9.92 4.29 10.33
CA GLY A 613 -9.66 3.61 9.05
C GLY A 613 -10.54 2.35 8.86
N GLU A 614 -10.74 1.95 7.61
CA GLU A 614 -11.72 0.97 7.10
C GLU A 614 -11.84 -0.38 7.86
N LEU A 615 -10.75 -0.92 8.41
CA LEU A 615 -10.77 -2.23 9.07
C LEU A 615 -11.11 -2.16 10.58
N LEU A 616 -11.09 -0.98 11.19
CA LEU A 616 -11.56 -0.74 12.58
C LEU A 616 -13.09 -0.89 12.75
N HIS A 617 -13.78 -1.30 11.68
CA HIS A 617 -15.22 -1.49 11.62
C HIS A 617 -15.61 -2.94 11.95
N GLN A 618 -14.67 -3.89 12.02
CA GLN A 618 -14.89 -5.23 12.58
C GLN A 618 -14.80 -5.19 14.11
N GLN A 619 -15.69 -4.38 14.69
CA GLN A 619 -15.97 -4.17 16.12
C GLN A 619 -15.12 -5.00 17.10
N THR A 620 -14.36 -4.27 17.94
CA THR A 620 -13.76 -4.66 19.23
C THR A 620 -12.39 -5.33 19.24
N ASP A 621 -11.78 -5.66 18.10
CA ASP A 621 -10.46 -6.31 18.11
C ASP A 621 -9.29 -5.29 18.16
N PRO A 622 -8.37 -5.38 19.14
CA PRO A 622 -7.10 -4.66 19.12
C PRO A 622 -6.27 -4.82 17.82
N GLY A 623 -6.49 -5.87 17.04
CA GLY A 623 -5.81 -6.14 15.76
C GLY A 623 -6.11 -5.11 14.66
N ASP A 624 -7.25 -4.44 14.71
CA ASP A 624 -7.71 -3.53 13.65
C ASP A 624 -6.82 -2.30 13.45
N MET A 625 -6.08 -1.89 14.49
CA MET A 625 -5.11 -0.80 14.45
C MET A 625 -4.01 -1.02 13.40
N GLN A 626 -3.64 -2.29 13.16
CA GLN A 626 -2.55 -2.68 12.27
C GLN A 626 -2.81 -2.29 10.80
N HIS A 627 -4.09 -2.21 10.41
CA HIS A 627 -4.49 -1.88 9.05
C HIS A 627 -4.45 -0.38 8.72
N SER A 628 -4.37 0.48 9.75
CA SER A 628 -4.40 1.94 9.56
C SER A 628 -3.11 2.52 8.97
N ALA A 629 -1.98 1.83 9.12
CA ALA A 629 -0.68 2.23 8.56
C ALA A 629 -0.71 2.30 7.03
N GLY A 630 -1.21 1.24 6.39
CA GLY A 630 -1.30 1.12 4.93
C GLY A 630 -2.09 2.25 4.26
N ASN A 631 -3.22 2.63 4.85
CA ASN A 631 -4.03 3.72 4.31
C ASN A 631 -3.37 5.08 4.48
N GLN A 632 -2.65 5.29 5.59
CA GLN A 632 -1.91 6.54 5.83
C GLN A 632 -0.69 6.66 4.92
N ILE A 633 0.03 5.55 4.66
CA ILE A 633 1.19 5.56 3.79
C ILE A 633 0.81 5.77 2.32
N GLU A 634 -0.32 5.22 1.85
CA GLU A 634 -0.85 5.50 0.50
C GLU A 634 -1.18 6.99 0.31
N TYR A 635 -1.76 7.64 1.32
CA TYR A 635 -1.98 9.09 1.28
C TYR A 635 -0.66 9.86 1.26
N ALA A 636 0.31 9.46 2.08
CA ALA A 636 1.63 10.09 2.09
C ALA A 636 2.29 9.97 0.71
N LEU A 637 2.28 8.79 0.09
CA LEU A 637 2.76 8.57 -1.27
C LEU A 637 2.04 9.46 -2.28
N TYR A 638 0.71 9.49 -2.24
CA TYR A 638 -0.08 10.36 -3.10
C TYR A 638 0.36 11.82 -2.96
N VAL A 639 0.44 12.37 -1.75
CA VAL A 639 0.84 13.75 -1.51
C VAL A 639 2.27 14.05 -1.99
N LEU A 640 3.18 13.10 -1.80
CA LEU A 640 4.60 13.30 -2.12
C LEU A 640 4.90 13.19 -3.62
N LEU A 641 4.19 12.32 -4.33
CA LEU A 641 4.50 11.95 -5.72
C LEU A 641 3.49 12.45 -6.76
N HIS A 642 2.22 12.60 -6.37
CA HIS A 642 1.13 12.71 -7.34
C HIS A 642 0.14 13.85 -7.07
N ALA A 643 0.10 14.38 -5.84
CA ALA A 643 -0.86 15.41 -5.49
C ALA A 643 -0.62 16.70 -6.29
N PRO A 644 -1.68 17.24 -6.91
CA PRO A 644 -1.62 18.51 -7.58
C PRO A 644 -1.34 19.66 -6.60
N PRO A 645 -0.83 20.79 -7.10
CA PRO A 645 -0.47 21.94 -6.27
C PRO A 645 -1.55 22.36 -5.25
N ALA A 646 -2.82 22.40 -5.66
CA ALA A 646 -3.92 22.82 -4.80
C ALA A 646 -4.27 21.83 -3.67
N GLN A 647 -3.86 20.57 -3.79
CA GLN A 647 -4.08 19.51 -2.79
C GLN A 647 -2.81 19.12 -2.03
N ARG A 648 -1.64 19.57 -2.50
CA ARG A 648 -0.36 19.20 -1.92
C ARG A 648 -0.21 19.80 -0.52
N ASP A 649 -0.13 18.93 0.49
CA ASP A 649 0.16 19.29 1.88
C ASP A 649 1.32 18.41 2.40
N VAL A 650 2.54 18.79 2.05
CA VAL A 650 3.77 18.05 2.40
C VAL A 650 3.90 17.88 3.92
N LEU A 651 3.38 18.82 4.71
CA LEU A 651 3.44 18.75 6.17
C LEU A 651 2.43 17.75 6.73
N MET A 652 1.25 17.63 6.13
CA MET A 652 0.35 16.53 6.46
C MET A 652 1.01 15.18 6.18
N ALA A 653 1.68 15.00 5.04
CA ALA A 653 2.44 13.79 4.77
C ALA A 653 3.55 13.55 5.81
N SER A 654 4.27 14.61 6.22
CA SER A 654 5.29 14.52 7.27
C SER A 654 4.70 14.13 8.62
N ASP A 655 3.60 14.73 9.05
CA ASP A 655 2.93 14.40 10.32
C ASP A 655 2.35 12.99 10.31
N LEU A 656 1.82 12.54 9.16
CA LEU A 656 1.40 11.16 8.98
C LEU A 656 2.57 10.19 9.10
N MET A 657 3.73 10.50 8.51
CA MET A 657 4.92 9.67 8.68
C MET A 657 5.39 9.62 10.13
N ARG A 658 5.33 10.74 10.87
CA ARG A 658 5.63 10.76 12.31
C ARG A 658 4.62 9.93 13.11
N ARG A 659 3.34 9.97 12.76
CA ARG A 659 2.30 9.13 13.35
C ARG A 659 2.52 7.64 13.05
N ILE A 660 2.89 7.28 11.82
CA ILE A 660 3.23 5.90 11.43
C ILE A 660 4.44 5.43 12.24
N GLU A 661 5.47 6.26 12.34
CA GLU A 661 6.65 6.01 13.16
C GLU A 661 6.28 5.76 14.64
N ASP A 662 5.43 6.61 15.21
CA ASP A 662 4.97 6.51 16.60
C ASP A 662 4.21 5.22 16.91
N LEU A 663 3.47 4.69 15.93
CA LEU A 663 2.60 3.54 16.13
C LEU A 663 3.23 2.22 15.72
N PHE A 664 4.07 2.23 14.68
CA PHE A 664 4.45 1.01 13.97
C PHE A 664 5.96 0.77 13.89
N ILE A 665 6.79 1.82 13.95
CA ILE A 665 8.23 1.69 13.74
C ILE A 665 8.96 1.65 15.08
N SER A 666 9.89 0.71 15.25
CA SER A 666 10.85 0.69 16.37
C SER A 666 12.27 0.79 15.83
N TRP A 667 13.02 1.77 16.36
CA TRP A 667 14.37 2.13 15.91
C TRP A 667 15.47 1.38 16.66
N HIS A 668 15.52 0.07 16.48
CA HIS A 668 16.69 -0.73 16.85
C HIS A 668 17.81 -0.59 15.80
N ALA A 669 18.96 -1.23 16.03
CA ALA A 669 20.06 -1.25 15.05
C ALA A 669 19.61 -1.81 13.68
N VAL A 670 18.70 -2.81 13.71
CA VAL A 670 17.87 -3.19 12.56
C VAL A 670 16.43 -2.75 12.86
N PRO A 671 15.95 -1.64 12.25
CA PRO A 671 14.57 -1.19 12.46
C PRO A 671 13.52 -2.27 12.18
N THR A 672 12.43 -2.22 12.93
CA THR A 672 11.25 -3.06 12.70
C THR A 672 10.06 -2.17 12.43
N THR A 673 9.25 -2.48 11.43
CA THR A 673 7.91 -1.91 11.29
C THR A 673 6.85 -2.99 11.51
N GLY A 674 5.73 -2.59 12.11
CA GLY A 674 4.52 -3.38 12.30
C GLY A 674 3.37 -2.83 11.45
N GLY A 675 2.19 -3.44 11.57
CA GLY A 675 1.04 -3.10 10.73
C GLY A 675 0.91 -4.10 9.58
N TRP A 676 -0.02 -5.04 9.72
CA TRP A 676 -0.33 -6.01 8.69
C TRP A 676 -1.41 -5.46 7.75
N ASN A 677 -1.24 -5.62 6.44
CA ASN A 677 -2.32 -5.53 5.48
C ASN A 677 -2.05 -6.46 4.29
N LEU A 678 -3.08 -6.68 3.49
CA LEU A 678 -2.98 -7.51 2.28
C LEU A 678 -2.14 -6.84 1.18
N THR A 679 -2.04 -5.51 1.18
CA THR A 679 -1.52 -4.71 0.06
C THR A 679 0.00 -4.55 0.00
N PHE A 680 0.63 -4.31 1.15
CA PHE A 680 2.08 -4.03 1.23
C PHE A 680 2.84 -5.18 1.87
N GLY A 681 2.23 -5.95 2.77
CA GLY A 681 2.90 -7.07 3.44
C GLY A 681 4.30 -6.70 3.94
N ASN A 682 5.31 -7.37 3.39
CA ASN A 682 6.72 -7.13 3.73
C ASN A 682 7.35 -5.90 3.05
N SER A 683 6.74 -5.37 1.99
CA SER A 683 7.22 -4.18 1.29
C SER A 683 6.98 -2.88 2.06
N LEU A 684 6.20 -2.92 3.16
CA LEU A 684 5.92 -1.73 3.99
C LEU A 684 7.19 -0.98 4.42
N TYR A 685 8.26 -1.70 4.78
CA TYR A 685 9.57 -1.11 5.10
C TYR A 685 10.12 -0.26 3.94
N ALA A 686 10.05 -0.77 2.72
CA ALA A 686 10.56 -0.10 1.53
C ALA A 686 9.67 1.09 1.15
N VAL A 687 8.36 0.99 1.35
CA VAL A 687 7.42 2.09 1.12
C VAL A 687 7.64 3.23 2.12
N GLU A 688 7.72 2.91 3.42
CA GLU A 688 8.04 3.88 4.48
C GLU A 688 9.39 4.55 4.22
N ALA A 689 10.40 3.78 3.83
CA ALA A 689 11.70 4.30 3.43
C ALA A 689 11.57 5.26 2.24
N LEU A 690 10.79 4.91 1.20
CA LEU A 690 10.57 5.77 0.04
C LEU A 690 9.87 7.08 0.43
N CYS A 691 8.82 7.05 1.26
CA CYS A 691 8.16 8.27 1.75
C CYS A 691 9.13 9.19 2.49
N LEU A 692 9.99 8.65 3.36
CA LEU A 692 11.01 9.43 4.06
C LEU A 692 12.08 9.97 3.08
N MET A 693 12.43 9.21 2.05
CA MET A 693 13.36 9.66 1.01
C MET A 693 12.78 10.79 0.17
N GLU A 694 11.49 10.74 -0.17
CA GLU A 694 10.82 11.83 -0.88
C GLU A 694 10.65 13.07 -0.01
N LEU A 695 10.34 12.91 1.28
CA LEU A 695 10.37 14.03 2.20
C LEU A 695 11.78 14.65 2.31
N TYR A 696 12.84 13.84 2.32
CA TYR A 696 14.21 14.34 2.23
C TYR A 696 14.46 15.09 0.91
N ALA A 697 14.01 14.56 -0.24
CA ALA A 697 14.15 15.22 -1.52
C ALA A 697 13.50 16.62 -1.56
N LEU A 698 12.37 16.76 -0.87
CA LEU A 698 11.61 18.00 -0.77
C LEU A 698 12.20 18.98 0.26
N THR A 699 12.65 18.50 1.42
CA THR A 699 13.05 19.35 2.55
C THR A 699 14.56 19.56 2.68
N GLY A 700 15.35 18.60 2.22
CA GLY A 700 16.78 18.46 2.50
C GLY A 700 17.10 18.12 3.96
N ASP A 701 16.15 17.57 4.72
CA ASP A 701 16.33 17.21 6.13
C ASP A 701 17.14 15.90 6.29
N PRO A 702 18.37 15.96 6.83
CA PRO A 702 19.25 14.79 6.90
C PRO A 702 18.72 13.69 7.83
N LEU A 703 17.87 14.01 8.81
CA LEU A 703 17.27 13.00 9.68
C LEU A 703 16.34 12.07 8.89
N LEU A 704 15.57 12.62 7.94
CA LEU A 704 14.65 11.85 7.10
C LEU A 704 15.42 10.88 6.20
N ARG A 705 16.56 11.32 5.65
CA ARG A 705 17.47 10.45 4.90
C ARG A 705 18.01 9.31 5.76
N ALA A 706 18.49 9.62 6.96
CA ALA A 706 19.05 8.61 7.87
C ALA A 706 18.01 7.55 8.27
N LYS A 707 16.79 7.98 8.61
CA LYS A 707 15.65 7.10 8.90
C LYS A 707 15.27 6.24 7.68
N SER A 708 15.24 6.84 6.49
CA SER A 708 14.98 6.15 5.22
C SER A 708 16.00 5.06 4.92
N GLU A 709 17.30 5.39 5.00
CA GLU A 709 18.41 4.45 4.79
C GLU A 709 18.35 3.27 5.76
N ALA A 710 18.01 3.51 7.03
CA ALA A 710 17.90 2.46 8.04
C ALA A 710 16.74 1.49 7.76
N LEU A 711 15.56 1.97 7.34
CA LEU A 711 14.42 1.12 6.97
C LEU A 711 14.69 0.32 5.68
N ALA A 712 15.26 0.95 4.66
CA ALA A 712 15.64 0.26 3.42
C ALA A 712 16.68 -0.83 3.68
N THR A 713 17.66 -0.56 4.54
CA THR A 713 18.68 -1.56 4.94
C THR A 713 18.03 -2.72 5.70
N ALA A 714 17.10 -2.44 6.61
CA ALA A 714 16.35 -3.49 7.31
C ALA A 714 15.52 -4.35 6.34
N TYR A 715 14.86 -3.75 5.34
CA TYR A 715 14.16 -4.48 4.29
C TYR A 715 15.11 -5.44 3.55
N LEU A 716 16.26 -4.93 3.08
CA LEU A 716 17.23 -5.73 2.32
C LEU A 716 17.80 -6.91 3.15
N GLN A 717 17.96 -6.74 4.47
CA GLN A 717 18.42 -7.82 5.36
C GLN A 717 17.32 -8.86 5.65
N ARG A 718 16.05 -8.43 5.73
CA ARG A 718 14.90 -9.27 6.15
C ARG A 718 14.22 -10.01 5.00
N ASN A 719 14.18 -9.40 3.81
CA ASN A 719 13.45 -9.91 2.65
C ASN A 719 14.37 -10.49 1.58
N ASP A 720 15.60 -10.87 1.93
CA ASP A 720 16.44 -11.62 1.01
C ASP A 720 15.96 -13.08 0.92
N SER A 721 15.41 -13.46 -0.24
CA SER A 721 14.96 -14.82 -0.56
C SER A 721 16.00 -15.93 -0.34
N TRP A 722 17.31 -15.59 -0.31
CA TRP A 722 18.39 -16.52 -0.01
C TRP A 722 18.88 -16.48 1.44
N HIS A 723 18.50 -15.47 2.21
CA HIS A 723 18.72 -15.45 3.66
C HIS A 723 17.53 -16.03 4.44
N GLY A 724 16.35 -16.09 3.81
CA GLY A 724 15.08 -16.55 4.39
C GLY A 724 14.29 -15.39 5.00
N THR A 725 12.97 -15.39 4.88
CA THR A 725 12.12 -14.32 5.45
C THR A 725 12.08 -14.37 6.99
N ASN A 726 11.69 -13.25 7.59
CA ASN A 726 11.76 -12.94 9.02
C ASN A 726 11.04 -13.98 9.95
N PRO A 727 11.67 -14.43 11.06
CA PRO A 727 11.03 -15.28 12.08
C PRO A 727 9.86 -14.60 12.82
N ASN A 728 9.73 -13.27 12.78
CA ASN A 728 8.63 -12.52 13.40
C ASN A 728 7.41 -12.35 12.48
N SER A 729 7.39 -12.93 11.28
CA SER A 729 6.12 -13.08 10.57
C SER A 729 5.22 -13.99 11.39
N ASN A 730 4.08 -13.45 11.83
CA ASN A 730 3.11 -14.06 12.74
C ASN A 730 2.97 -15.58 12.53
N ALA A 731 2.79 -16.32 13.63
CA ALA A 731 2.75 -17.79 13.74
C ALA A 731 1.80 -18.54 12.77
N TYR A 732 0.99 -17.84 11.97
CA TYR A 732 0.20 -18.42 10.88
C TYR A 732 1.00 -18.73 9.60
N VAL A 733 2.24 -18.22 9.45
CA VAL A 733 2.97 -18.27 8.17
C VAL A 733 4.34 -18.97 8.24
N GLY A 734 4.66 -19.61 9.37
CA GLY A 734 5.82 -20.49 9.51
C GLY A 734 7.15 -19.73 9.70
N GLY A 735 7.37 -19.23 10.91
CA GLY A 735 8.73 -18.96 11.40
C GLY A 735 9.62 -20.19 11.23
N ASP A 736 10.90 -19.97 10.94
CA ASP A 736 11.95 -20.96 10.65
C ASP A 736 11.94 -21.65 9.28
N ALA A 737 11.10 -21.19 8.34
CA ALA A 737 11.08 -21.77 7.00
C ALA A 737 12.19 -21.21 6.08
N LEU A 738 13.16 -22.05 5.72
CA LEU A 738 13.96 -21.89 4.49
C LEU A 738 13.13 -22.05 3.19
N GLY A 739 11.82 -22.22 3.33
CA GLY A 739 10.90 -22.44 2.22
C GLY A 739 10.63 -21.15 1.46
N TYR A 740 10.63 -21.24 0.13
CA TYR A 740 9.93 -20.26 -0.68
C TYR A 740 8.44 -20.38 -0.31
N ASN A 741 7.91 -19.36 0.36
CA ASN A 741 6.49 -19.29 0.67
C ASN A 741 5.84 -18.38 -0.37
N ARG A 742 5.22 -19.00 -1.38
CA ARG A 742 4.49 -18.28 -2.45
C ARG A 742 3.51 -17.26 -1.89
N TYR A 743 2.84 -17.53 -0.78
CA TYR A 743 1.86 -16.62 -0.20
C TYR A 743 2.51 -15.38 0.45
N ILE A 744 3.71 -15.53 1.04
CA ILE A 744 4.49 -14.38 1.55
C ILE A 744 5.02 -13.54 0.38
N GLN A 745 5.52 -14.22 -0.65
CA GLN A 745 6.14 -13.60 -1.83
C GLN A 745 5.10 -12.96 -2.76
N GLU A 746 3.86 -13.45 -2.75
CA GLU A 746 2.69 -12.80 -3.35
C GLU A 746 2.34 -11.48 -2.63
N GLN A 747 2.63 -11.34 -1.32
CA GLN A 747 2.36 -10.13 -0.52
C GLN A 747 3.52 -9.12 -0.49
N ASP A 748 4.67 -9.45 -1.08
CA ASP A 748 5.84 -8.57 -1.13
C ASP A 748 6.01 -7.99 -2.54
N ASP A 749 6.04 -6.67 -2.65
CA ASP A 749 6.21 -5.94 -3.92
C ASP A 749 7.63 -5.33 -3.96
N PRO A 750 8.59 -6.00 -4.62
CA PRO A 750 9.97 -5.53 -4.66
C PRO A 750 10.18 -4.28 -5.53
N ASP A 751 9.17 -3.80 -6.26
CA ASP A 751 9.26 -2.54 -7.00
C ASP A 751 9.58 -1.37 -6.07
N TRP A 752 9.04 -1.36 -4.85
CA TRP A 752 9.26 -0.29 -3.88
C TRP A 752 10.73 -0.12 -3.48
N ILE A 753 11.44 -1.23 -3.23
CA ILE A 753 12.86 -1.14 -2.90
C ILE A 753 13.70 -0.71 -4.11
N VAL A 754 13.32 -1.14 -5.33
CA VAL A 754 14.02 -0.72 -6.55
C VAL A 754 13.82 0.78 -6.80
N ARG A 755 12.60 1.31 -6.62
CA ARG A 755 12.31 2.75 -6.68
C ARG A 755 13.11 3.52 -5.64
N TRP A 756 13.19 3.02 -4.40
CA TRP A 756 14.01 3.63 -3.36
C TRP A 756 15.49 3.69 -3.77
N VAL A 757 16.07 2.61 -4.31
CA VAL A 757 17.47 2.61 -4.76
C VAL A 757 17.71 3.59 -5.91
N LYS A 758 16.80 3.67 -6.89
CA LYS A 758 16.88 4.67 -7.97
C LYS A 758 16.88 6.08 -7.39
N ARG A 759 15.97 6.34 -6.45
CA ARG A 759 15.84 7.64 -5.80
C ARG A 759 17.06 8.02 -4.95
N ASP A 760 17.60 7.07 -4.18
CA ASP A 760 18.85 7.28 -3.42
C ASP A 760 20.02 7.61 -4.35
N ARG A 761 20.15 6.92 -5.49
CA ARG A 761 21.18 7.21 -6.49
C ARG A 761 21.05 8.62 -7.06
N GLU A 762 19.84 9.02 -7.44
CA GLU A 762 19.55 10.38 -7.90
C GLU A 762 19.94 11.42 -6.85
N LEU A 763 19.56 11.23 -5.60
CA LEU A 763 19.81 12.19 -4.51
C LEU A 763 21.25 12.16 -4.00
N ARG A 764 22.01 11.09 -4.22
CA ARG A 764 23.47 11.07 -4.03
C ARG A 764 24.19 11.86 -5.10
N ALA A 765 23.73 11.75 -6.35
CA ALA A 765 24.30 12.49 -7.48
C ALA A 765 23.92 13.99 -7.41
N SER A 766 22.68 14.27 -7.02
CA SER A 766 22.07 15.61 -6.99
C SER A 766 21.35 15.83 -5.66
N PRO A 767 22.10 16.06 -4.55
CA PRO A 767 21.49 16.26 -3.24
C PRO A 767 20.59 17.51 -3.22
N PRO A 768 19.55 17.53 -2.38
CA PRO A 768 18.71 18.72 -2.23
C PRO A 768 19.53 19.93 -1.80
N VAL A 769 19.43 21.01 -2.57
CA VAL A 769 20.06 22.31 -2.27
C VAL A 769 19.01 23.34 -1.86
N ALA A 770 19.42 24.33 -1.07
CA ALA A 770 18.59 25.51 -0.81
C ALA A 770 18.19 26.18 -2.13
N ILE A 771 16.96 26.69 -2.19
CA ILE A 771 16.41 27.40 -3.34
C ILE A 771 15.89 28.77 -2.89
N ALA A 772 15.76 29.68 -3.85
CA ALA A 772 15.20 31.00 -3.59
C ALA A 772 13.76 30.88 -3.04
N GLU A 773 13.48 31.63 -1.99
CA GLU A 773 12.21 31.62 -1.28
C GLU A 773 11.15 32.42 -2.06
N LYS A 774 10.75 31.95 -3.24
CA LYS A 774 9.70 32.59 -4.05
C LYS A 774 8.31 32.14 -3.64
N HIS A 775 8.18 30.89 -3.23
CA HIS A 775 6.92 30.27 -2.81
C HIS A 775 7.18 29.48 -1.53
N ILE A 776 6.51 29.86 -0.43
CA ILE A 776 6.59 29.17 0.86
C ILE A 776 5.19 28.67 1.22
N SER A 777 5.06 27.38 1.54
CA SER A 777 3.84 26.83 2.15
C SER A 777 4.11 26.58 3.63
N LEU A 778 3.30 27.16 4.52
CA LEU A 778 3.38 27.00 5.97
C LEU A 778 2.08 26.38 6.51
N SER A 779 2.18 25.46 7.47
CA SER A 779 1.02 25.01 8.24
C SER A 779 1.08 25.58 9.66
N LEU A 780 -0.03 26.20 10.06
CA LEU A 780 -0.33 26.60 11.43
C LEU A 780 -1.13 25.46 12.06
N ASP A 781 -0.42 24.55 12.73
CA ASP A 781 -1.00 23.34 13.29
C ASP A 781 -2.00 23.68 14.39
N ARG A 782 -3.20 23.09 14.34
CA ARG A 782 -4.25 23.21 15.36
C ARG A 782 -4.66 24.66 15.70
N LEU A 783 -4.55 25.58 14.74
CA LEU A 783 -4.95 26.97 14.94
C LEU A 783 -6.46 27.13 15.22
N ILE A 784 -7.30 26.26 14.66
CA ILE A 784 -8.75 26.37 14.75
C ILE A 784 -9.25 25.39 15.82
N ASP A 785 -9.83 25.94 16.89
CA ASP A 785 -10.41 25.19 18.01
C ASP A 785 -9.45 24.11 18.57
N GLN A 786 -8.14 24.39 18.53
CA GLN A 786 -7.06 23.47 18.94
C GLN A 786 -7.08 22.11 18.22
N THR A 787 -7.76 22.03 17.08
CA THR A 787 -8.06 20.78 16.36
C THR A 787 -7.63 20.84 14.90
N ASP A 788 -8.08 21.86 14.16
CA ASP A 788 -7.87 21.95 12.71
C ASP A 788 -6.73 22.92 12.37
N ARG A 789 -6.02 22.64 11.27
CA ARG A 789 -4.87 23.44 10.80
C ARG A 789 -5.27 24.44 9.73
N VAL A 790 -4.52 25.53 9.65
CA VAL A 790 -4.55 26.46 8.51
C VAL A 790 -3.27 26.30 7.71
N VAL A 791 -3.38 26.13 6.39
CA VAL A 791 -2.25 26.14 5.46
C VAL A 791 -2.19 27.51 4.78
N LEU A 792 -1.03 28.14 4.82
CA LEU A 792 -0.71 29.41 4.19
C LEU A 792 0.25 29.19 3.03
N ASP A 793 -0.20 29.43 1.81
CA ASP A 793 0.67 29.48 0.63
C ASP A 793 1.03 30.94 0.37
N LEU A 794 2.33 31.25 0.33
CA LEU A 794 2.87 32.60 0.32
C LEU A 794 3.77 32.80 -0.91
N GLN A 795 3.46 33.81 -1.71
CA GLN A 795 4.38 34.34 -2.72
C GLN A 795 5.26 35.40 -2.07
N VAL A 796 6.57 35.29 -2.24
CA VAL A 796 7.55 36.22 -1.63
C VAL A 796 8.43 36.83 -2.73
N ALA A 797 8.60 38.15 -2.66
CA ALA A 797 9.52 38.91 -3.49
C ALA A 797 10.20 39.99 -2.63
N ASP A 798 11.52 40.15 -2.78
CA ASP A 798 12.32 41.14 -2.04
C ASP A 798 12.11 41.12 -0.52
N GLY A 799 11.93 39.90 0.03
CA GLY A 799 11.70 39.67 1.46
C GLY A 799 10.30 40.06 1.97
N GLN A 800 9.38 40.48 1.08
CA GLN A 800 7.99 40.79 1.41
C GLN A 800 7.05 39.74 0.82
N VAL A 801 5.94 39.46 1.52
CA VAL A 801 4.85 38.65 0.99
C VAL A 801 4.04 39.49 0.01
N THR A 802 3.99 39.10 -1.26
CA THR A 802 3.26 39.81 -2.33
C THR A 802 1.87 39.23 -2.58
N GLN A 803 1.68 37.93 -2.32
CA GLN A 803 0.39 37.25 -2.37
C GLN A 803 0.31 36.18 -1.29
N ALA A 804 -0.90 35.88 -0.82
CA ALA A 804 -1.14 34.86 0.17
C ALA A 804 -2.49 34.16 -0.05
N LEU A 805 -2.52 32.86 0.21
CA LEU A 805 -3.72 32.03 0.18
C LEU A 805 -3.82 31.24 1.50
N ALA A 806 -4.99 31.25 2.14
CA ALA A 806 -5.26 30.47 3.35
C ALA A 806 -6.28 29.36 3.08
N ARG A 807 -5.93 28.11 3.41
CA ARG A 807 -6.75 26.90 3.22
C ARG A 807 -6.88 26.12 4.52
N THR A 808 -7.93 25.30 4.63
CA THR A 808 -8.21 24.47 5.82
C THR A 808 -8.61 23.05 5.42
N PRO A 809 -7.65 22.21 4.97
CA PRO A 809 -7.94 20.95 4.29
C PRO A 809 -8.71 19.91 5.15
N THR A 810 -8.74 20.09 6.48
CA THR A 810 -9.42 19.19 7.43
C THR A 810 -10.62 19.81 8.14
N TRP A 811 -10.90 21.12 7.94
CA TRP A 811 -11.92 21.89 8.68
C TRP A 811 -13.31 21.82 8.06
N ASP A 812 -13.72 20.70 7.44
CA ASP A 812 -15.10 20.53 6.96
C ASP A 812 -16.00 19.79 7.97
N GLY A 813 -15.46 19.41 9.13
CA GLY A 813 -16.11 18.50 10.09
C GLY A 813 -16.10 17.04 9.63
N PRO A 814 -16.33 16.07 10.53
CA PRO A 814 -16.38 14.66 10.14
C PRO A 814 -17.51 14.41 9.14
N GLY A 815 -17.22 13.63 8.10
CA GLY A 815 -18.23 13.15 7.15
C GLY A 815 -19.14 12.07 7.76
N ILE A 816 -18.71 11.48 8.87
CA ILE A 816 -19.43 10.49 9.66
C ILE A 816 -19.97 11.15 10.93
N ASN A 817 -21.23 11.58 10.90
CA ASN A 817 -22.07 11.24 12.05
C ASN A 817 -22.56 9.83 11.76
N PHE A 818 -22.29 8.85 12.63
CA PHE A 818 -22.75 7.45 12.48
C PHE A 818 -24.28 7.34 12.25
N TYR A 819 -25.01 8.43 12.46
CA TYR A 819 -26.45 8.62 12.29
C TYR A 819 -26.88 9.15 10.91
N GLN A 820 -25.96 9.66 10.09
CA GLN A 820 -26.23 10.14 8.72
C GLN A 820 -25.06 9.83 7.78
N PRO A 821 -24.89 8.58 7.35
CA PRO A 821 -23.94 8.25 6.30
C PRO A 821 -24.33 8.98 5.00
N GLY A 822 -23.36 9.63 4.35
CA GLY A 822 -23.44 9.89 2.92
C GLY A 822 -23.51 11.30 2.36
N ARG A 823 -23.53 12.37 3.17
CA ARG A 823 -23.85 13.71 2.61
C ARG A 823 -22.68 14.65 2.34
N LEU A 824 -21.46 14.38 2.81
CA LEU A 824 -20.54 15.49 3.13
C LEU A 824 -19.18 15.46 2.43
N HIS A 825 -19.14 15.22 1.11
CA HIS A 825 -18.01 15.73 0.30
C HIS A 825 -17.98 17.27 0.32
N THR A 826 -19.17 17.86 0.37
CA THR A 826 -19.36 19.31 0.36
C THR A 826 -20.65 19.71 1.07
N ARG A 827 -20.69 20.95 1.59
CA ARG A 827 -21.79 21.53 2.39
C ARG A 827 -22.18 22.86 1.80
N SER A 828 -23.45 23.24 1.90
CA SER A 828 -23.84 24.57 1.42
C SER A 828 -23.03 25.66 2.15
N GLY A 829 -22.56 26.66 1.41
CA GLY A 829 -21.76 27.75 1.97
C GLY A 829 -20.29 27.43 2.32
N LYS A 830 -19.81 26.20 2.10
CA LYS A 830 -18.42 25.78 2.30
C LYS A 830 -17.43 26.74 1.63
N ALA A 831 -16.41 27.16 2.38
CA ALA A 831 -15.29 27.93 1.86
C ALA A 831 -14.23 27.00 1.28
N LEU A 832 -13.76 27.29 0.07
CA LEU A 832 -12.60 26.59 -0.52
C LEU A 832 -11.28 27.23 -0.02
N PHE A 833 -11.33 28.50 0.32
CA PHE A 833 -10.24 29.27 0.91
C PHE A 833 -10.78 30.42 1.76
N HIS A 834 -9.92 31.02 2.59
CA HIS A 834 -10.27 32.07 3.54
C HIS A 834 -9.65 33.42 3.17
N GLY A 835 -10.22 34.49 3.72
CA GLY A 835 -9.60 35.80 3.62
C GLY A 835 -8.31 35.83 4.42
N VAL A 836 -7.23 36.35 3.84
CA VAL A 836 -5.91 36.43 4.46
C VAL A 836 -5.23 37.74 4.09
N ASP A 837 -4.64 38.40 5.10
CA ASP A 837 -3.69 39.49 4.93
C ASP A 837 -2.39 39.12 5.64
N ALA A 838 -1.39 38.79 4.83
CA ALA A 838 -0.04 38.41 5.26
C ALA A 838 1.00 39.49 4.94
N SER A 839 0.58 40.71 4.59
CA SER A 839 1.48 41.81 4.19
C SER A 839 2.47 42.23 5.30
N ALA A 840 2.13 41.94 6.56
CA ALA A 840 2.99 42.20 7.71
C ALA A 840 4.00 41.08 8.01
N LEU A 841 3.98 39.97 7.27
CA LEU A 841 5.04 38.95 7.33
C LEU A 841 6.26 39.41 6.52
N LYS A 842 7.43 39.27 7.13
CA LYS A 842 8.72 39.60 6.50
C LYS A 842 9.66 38.42 6.54
N LEU A 843 10.23 38.10 5.40
CA LEU A 843 11.35 37.18 5.28
C LEU A 843 12.64 37.95 5.50
N SER A 844 13.44 37.52 6.46
CA SER A 844 14.73 38.09 6.83
C SER A 844 15.78 36.99 6.96
N ALA A 845 17.05 37.36 7.16
CA ALA A 845 18.11 36.40 7.47
C ALA A 845 17.82 35.58 8.73
N GLN A 846 17.03 36.11 9.67
CA GLN A 846 16.64 35.45 10.92
C GLN A 846 15.48 34.47 10.74
N GLY A 847 14.81 34.48 9.58
CA GLY A 847 13.62 33.69 9.29
C GLY A 847 12.43 34.53 8.85
N LEU A 848 11.26 33.89 8.80
CA LEU A 848 9.98 34.49 8.47
C LEU A 848 9.25 34.86 9.76
N SER A 849 8.94 36.14 9.94
CA SER A 849 8.25 36.60 11.15
C SER A 849 7.31 37.77 10.89
N GLY A 850 6.28 37.91 11.73
CA GLY A 850 5.31 39.00 11.66
C GLY A 850 3.90 38.51 12.03
N THR A 851 2.89 39.30 11.65
CA THR A 851 1.48 38.97 11.94
C THR A 851 0.72 38.65 10.66
N VAL A 852 -0.21 37.70 10.74
CA VAL A 852 -1.17 37.38 9.68
C VAL A 852 -2.57 37.61 10.22
N LYS A 853 -3.40 38.33 9.46
CA LYS A 853 -4.83 38.45 9.75
C LYS A 853 -5.60 37.44 8.92
N LEU A 854 -6.46 36.66 9.56
CA LEU A 854 -7.27 35.62 8.92
C LEU A 854 -8.75 35.89 9.15
N ALA A 855 -9.54 35.80 8.09
CA ALA A 855 -11.00 35.84 8.10
C ALA A 855 -11.53 34.44 7.78
N LEU A 856 -11.62 33.59 8.81
CA LEU A 856 -11.96 32.18 8.70
C LEU A 856 -13.47 31.99 8.62
N LYS A 857 -13.94 31.41 7.52
CA LYS A 857 -15.36 31.12 7.29
C LYS A 857 -15.65 29.65 7.62
N PRO A 858 -16.45 29.37 8.67
CA PRO A 858 -16.77 27.99 9.04
C PRO A 858 -17.71 27.32 8.01
N PRO A 859 -17.66 25.98 7.83
CA PRO A 859 -18.49 25.28 6.84
C PRO A 859 -20.00 25.31 7.09
N GLN A 860 -20.44 25.59 8.32
CA GLN A 860 -21.84 25.57 8.75
C GLN A 860 -22.23 26.79 9.60
N GLY A 861 -21.39 27.82 9.64
CA GLY A 861 -21.65 29.04 10.39
C GLY A 861 -21.67 30.26 9.49
N GLU A 862 -22.50 31.23 9.84
CA GLU A 862 -22.55 32.52 9.15
C GLU A 862 -21.49 33.49 9.68
N GLU A 863 -21.03 33.30 10.93
CA GLU A 863 -20.08 34.20 11.58
C GLU A 863 -18.64 33.92 11.13
N ILE A 864 -18.04 34.90 10.47
CA ILE A 864 -16.63 34.89 10.07
C ILE A 864 -15.78 35.14 11.32
N ARG A 865 -14.84 34.22 11.61
CA ARG A 865 -13.88 34.38 12.70
C ARG A 865 -12.69 35.20 12.22
N ASN A 866 -12.55 36.42 12.71
CA ASN A 866 -11.42 37.28 12.43
C ASN A 866 -10.37 37.12 13.52
N ILE A 867 -9.20 36.57 13.16
CA ILE A 867 -8.09 36.35 14.10
C ILE A 867 -6.80 36.99 13.58
N THR A 868 -5.93 37.40 14.49
CA THR A 868 -4.58 37.89 14.17
C THR A 868 -3.56 37.00 14.85
N VAL A 869 -2.71 36.36 14.04
CA VAL A 869 -1.76 35.35 14.49
C VAL A 869 -0.35 35.88 14.29
N GLU A 870 0.47 35.84 15.34
CA GLU A 870 1.90 36.10 15.23
C GLU A 870 2.59 34.80 14.79
N ILE A 871 3.46 34.89 13.78
CA ILE A 871 4.23 33.76 13.26
C ILE A 871 5.71 34.07 13.45
N ASN A 872 6.48 33.07 13.89
CA ASN A 872 7.93 33.10 13.89
C ASN A 872 8.45 31.73 13.45
N ALA A 873 8.99 31.65 12.24
CA ALA A 873 9.52 30.43 11.66
C ALA A 873 10.94 30.65 11.11
N LYS A 874 11.81 29.67 11.34
CA LYS A 874 13.19 29.66 10.87
C LYS A 874 13.42 28.50 9.91
N ARG A 875 14.39 28.68 9.02
CA ARG A 875 14.89 27.59 8.20
C ARG A 875 15.51 26.52 9.11
N HIS A 876 15.06 25.27 8.98
CA HIS A 876 15.58 24.12 9.76
C HIS A 876 16.37 23.13 8.90
N ALA A 877 16.08 23.07 7.60
CA ALA A 877 16.80 22.28 6.61
C ALA A 877 16.95 23.10 5.31
N GLN A 878 17.51 22.51 4.25
CA GLN A 878 17.78 23.22 3.00
C GLN A 878 16.57 23.99 2.46
N ARG A 879 15.37 23.41 2.58
CA ARG A 879 14.11 23.97 2.07
C ARG A 879 13.00 24.05 3.11
N ALA A 880 13.19 23.55 4.32
CA ALA A 880 12.12 23.42 5.30
C ALA A 880 12.19 24.44 6.44
N TRP A 881 11.02 24.70 7.02
CA TRP A 881 10.77 25.75 8.01
C TRP A 881 10.16 25.15 9.28
N ARG A 882 10.59 25.65 10.44
CA ARG A 882 10.03 25.30 11.76
C ARG A 882 9.96 26.50 12.67
N GLY A 883 8.94 26.52 13.53
CA GLY A 883 8.75 27.58 14.50
C GLY A 883 7.42 27.47 15.23
N ALA A 884 6.88 28.62 15.61
CA ALA A 884 5.65 28.69 16.38
C ALA A 884 4.72 29.78 15.84
N TRP A 885 3.43 29.61 16.13
CA TRP A 885 2.44 30.66 16.03
C TRP A 885 1.88 31.01 17.40
N LYS A 886 1.38 32.24 17.55
CA LYS A 886 0.76 32.73 18.79
C LYS A 886 -0.53 33.49 18.49
N LEU A 887 -1.58 33.19 19.25
CA LEU A 887 -2.88 33.86 19.21
C LEU A 887 -3.33 34.11 20.66
N ALA A 888 -3.28 35.37 21.12
CA ALA A 888 -3.55 35.71 22.52
C ALA A 888 -2.70 34.86 23.52
N GLN A 889 -3.34 34.05 24.36
CA GLN A 889 -2.68 33.12 25.30
C GLN A 889 -2.39 31.73 24.69
N GLU A 890 -2.90 31.47 23.49
CA GLU A 890 -2.69 30.21 22.78
C GLU A 890 -1.45 30.28 21.90
N ASN A 891 -0.81 29.13 21.71
CA ASN A 891 0.29 28.97 20.78
C ASN A 891 0.22 27.58 20.13
N GLY A 892 0.96 27.42 19.06
CA GLY A 892 1.12 26.13 18.42
C GLY A 892 2.33 26.11 17.52
N ARG A 893 2.48 24.98 16.83
CA ARG A 893 3.63 24.70 15.97
C ARG A 893 3.37 25.28 14.57
N THR A 894 4.39 25.92 14.01
CA THR A 894 4.43 26.28 12.60
C THR A 894 5.51 25.46 11.91
N GLU A 895 5.15 24.76 10.85
CA GLU A 895 6.12 24.09 9.96
C GLU A 895 5.88 24.54 8.52
N GLY A 896 6.85 24.31 7.63
CA GLY A 896 6.75 24.77 6.26
C GLY A 896 7.79 24.20 5.31
N ILE A 897 7.59 24.47 4.03
CA ILE A 897 8.53 24.15 2.96
C ILE A 897 8.56 25.28 1.92
N THR A 898 9.76 25.58 1.42
CA THR A 898 9.93 26.37 0.19
C THR A 898 9.66 25.46 -1.00
N LEU A 899 8.58 25.75 -1.72
CA LEU A 899 8.14 24.96 -2.86
C LEU A 899 8.91 25.35 -4.11
N LEU A 900 9.31 24.33 -4.87
CA LEU A 900 9.73 24.49 -6.26
C LEU A 900 8.51 24.22 -7.14
N ASP A 901 7.92 25.27 -7.68
CA ASP A 901 6.85 25.12 -8.67
C ASP A 901 7.47 24.53 -9.94
N PRO A 902 7.00 23.36 -10.41
CA PRO A 902 7.51 22.77 -11.65
C PRO A 902 7.21 23.72 -12.81
N GLU A 903 8.19 23.87 -13.70
CA GLU A 903 8.01 24.62 -14.94
C GLU A 903 7.00 23.89 -15.81
N ILE A 904 5.91 24.57 -16.17
CA ILE A 904 4.88 23.99 -17.03
C ILE A 904 5.29 24.17 -18.50
N THR A 905 5.81 23.12 -19.12
CA THR A 905 6.17 23.11 -20.54
C THR A 905 5.06 22.52 -21.41
N GLY A 906 4.71 23.19 -22.51
CA GLY A 906 3.75 22.66 -23.49
C GLY A 906 2.30 23.07 -23.23
N SER A 907 1.36 22.25 -23.69
CA SER A 907 -0.08 22.44 -23.42
C SER A 907 -0.37 22.14 -21.96
N GLN A 908 -1.30 22.91 -21.39
CA GLN A 908 -1.67 22.83 -19.98
C GLN A 908 -3.15 22.47 -19.87
N GLN A 909 -3.51 21.66 -18.88
CA GLN A 909 -4.89 21.50 -18.46
C GLN A 909 -5.09 22.23 -17.14
N VAL A 910 -6.08 23.11 -17.12
CA VAL A 910 -6.52 23.81 -15.93
C VAL A 910 -7.65 23.01 -15.31
N PHE A 911 -7.59 22.81 -13.99
CA PHE A 911 -8.63 22.16 -13.19
C PHE A 911 -9.06 23.10 -12.07
N VAL A 912 -10.34 23.43 -12.02
CA VAL A 912 -10.89 24.39 -11.06
C VAL A 912 -12.17 23.85 -10.45
N LYS A 913 -12.12 23.60 -9.14
CA LYS A 913 -13.31 23.24 -8.36
C LYS A 913 -14.13 24.50 -8.10
N VAL A 914 -15.39 24.48 -8.51
CA VAL A 914 -16.38 25.52 -8.19
C VAL A 914 -17.43 24.90 -7.28
N HIS A 915 -17.56 25.45 -6.07
CA HIS A 915 -18.59 25.01 -5.12
C HIS A 915 -19.93 25.69 -5.45
N GLU A 916 -21.04 24.95 -5.38
CA GLU A 916 -22.37 25.44 -5.79
C GLU A 916 -22.35 26.08 -7.18
N ALA A 917 -21.76 25.38 -8.15
CA ALA A 917 -21.63 25.80 -9.53
C ALA A 917 -22.97 25.82 -10.29
N LEU A 918 -24.00 25.14 -9.77
CA LEU A 918 -25.34 25.02 -10.35
C LEU A 918 -26.42 25.38 -9.33
N ASP A 919 -27.59 25.80 -9.82
CA ASP A 919 -28.75 26.14 -8.97
C ASP A 919 -29.67 24.93 -8.74
N GLY A 920 -30.32 24.87 -7.58
CA GLY A 920 -31.16 23.72 -7.18
C GLY A 920 -30.32 22.51 -6.74
N GLY A 921 -30.94 21.39 -6.36
CA GLY A 921 -30.22 20.20 -5.88
C GLY A 921 -29.54 20.36 -4.50
N GLU A 922 -28.88 19.29 -4.07
CA GLU A 922 -28.06 19.27 -2.86
C GLU A 922 -26.62 19.74 -3.14
N ALA A 923 -25.90 20.19 -2.10
CA ALA A 923 -24.52 20.70 -2.23
C ALA A 923 -23.57 19.75 -3.00
N TRP A 924 -23.73 18.43 -2.80
CA TRP A 924 -22.91 17.43 -3.48
C TRP A 924 -23.25 17.27 -4.97
N GLN A 925 -24.44 17.69 -5.40
CA GLN A 925 -24.84 17.72 -6.81
C GLN A 925 -24.37 18.99 -7.50
N THR A 926 -24.25 20.10 -6.75
CA THR A 926 -24.02 21.41 -7.34
C THR A 926 -22.56 21.81 -7.41
N TRP A 927 -21.64 21.20 -6.66
CA TRP A 927 -20.21 21.39 -6.94
C TRP A 927 -19.87 20.80 -8.31
N ALA A 928 -18.87 21.37 -8.97
CA ALA A 928 -18.35 20.82 -10.22
C ALA A 928 -16.85 21.07 -10.34
N LEU A 929 -16.17 20.16 -11.02
CA LEU A 929 -14.85 20.42 -11.56
C LEU A 929 -15.01 21.04 -12.95
N ALA A 930 -14.61 22.30 -13.07
CA ALA A 930 -14.42 22.97 -14.34
C ALA A 930 -13.02 22.66 -14.85
N GLY A 931 -12.89 22.30 -16.13
CA GLY A 931 -11.59 22.04 -16.73
C GLY A 931 -11.49 22.51 -18.16
N THR A 932 -10.31 22.94 -18.57
CA THR A 932 -10.04 23.36 -19.97
C THR A 932 -8.59 23.11 -20.34
N VAL A 933 -8.33 22.87 -21.62
CA VAL A 933 -6.99 22.73 -22.17
C VAL A 933 -6.55 24.04 -22.80
N ILE A 934 -5.40 24.55 -22.36
CA ILE A 934 -4.75 25.74 -22.88
C ILE A 934 -3.53 25.29 -23.70
N PRO A 935 -3.51 25.48 -25.03
CA PRO A 935 -2.35 25.14 -25.85
C PRO A 935 -1.17 26.08 -25.53
N LYS A 936 0.07 25.63 -25.78
CA LYS A 936 1.28 26.44 -25.55
C LYS A 936 1.21 27.83 -26.22
N ASN A 937 0.69 27.87 -27.45
CA ASN A 937 0.48 29.07 -28.24
C ASN A 937 -0.98 29.07 -28.70
N GLY A 938 -1.87 29.81 -28.05
CA GLY A 938 -3.25 29.99 -28.53
C GLY A 938 -4.29 30.06 -27.42
N SER A 939 -5.55 30.03 -27.85
CA SER A 939 -6.74 30.10 -27.00
C SER A 939 -7.17 28.71 -26.56
N ALA A 940 -7.84 28.61 -25.41
CA ALA A 940 -8.31 27.34 -24.85
C ALA A 940 -9.18 26.52 -25.85
N SER A 941 -8.91 25.22 -25.94
CA SER A 941 -9.59 24.30 -26.86
C SER A 941 -10.53 23.37 -26.07
N GLY A 942 -11.78 23.82 -25.90
CA GLY A 942 -12.83 23.06 -25.24
C GLY A 942 -12.81 23.16 -23.71
N ALA A 943 -13.96 22.96 -23.08
CA ALA A 943 -14.09 22.92 -21.64
C ALA A 943 -15.08 21.85 -21.19
N MET A 944 -14.92 21.46 -19.94
CA MET A 944 -15.73 20.46 -19.28
C MET A 944 -16.22 21.00 -17.96
N LEU A 945 -17.47 20.69 -17.65
CA LEU A 945 -18.04 20.85 -16.32
C LEU A 945 -18.50 19.47 -15.87
N VAL A 946 -17.80 18.88 -14.91
CA VAL A 946 -18.02 17.48 -14.50
C VAL A 946 -18.25 17.35 -13.01
N ASN A 947 -19.27 16.57 -12.66
CA ASN A 947 -19.49 16.02 -11.32
C ASN A 947 -20.03 14.59 -11.51
N PRO A 948 -19.19 13.56 -11.34
CA PRO A 948 -19.62 12.20 -11.61
C PRO A 948 -20.71 11.77 -10.61
N ASN A 949 -21.64 10.91 -11.02
CA ASN A 949 -22.73 10.43 -10.15
C ASN A 949 -23.71 11.53 -9.65
N ALA A 950 -23.73 12.73 -10.24
CA ALA A 950 -24.58 13.83 -9.80
C ALA A 950 -26.00 13.85 -10.40
N GLY A 951 -26.28 12.99 -11.38
CA GLY A 951 -27.59 12.88 -12.05
C GLY A 951 -27.79 13.90 -13.18
N TRP A 952 -26.74 14.60 -13.59
CA TRP A 952 -26.76 15.58 -14.68
C TRP A 952 -25.53 15.47 -15.58
N THR A 953 -25.63 16.04 -16.79
CA THR A 953 -24.49 16.26 -17.70
C THR A 953 -24.47 17.71 -18.16
N ALA A 954 -23.31 18.16 -18.62
CA ALA A 954 -23.12 19.51 -19.14
C ALA A 954 -22.43 19.46 -20.52
N GLN A 955 -22.90 20.29 -21.45
CA GLN A 955 -22.17 20.65 -22.65
C GLN A 955 -21.60 22.06 -22.46
N THR A 956 -20.28 22.19 -22.56
CA THR A 956 -19.62 23.45 -22.22
C THR A 956 -18.74 23.94 -23.37
N SER A 957 -18.84 25.24 -23.67
CA SER A 957 -17.86 25.98 -24.44
C SER A 957 -17.14 26.98 -23.56
N VAL A 958 -15.91 27.31 -23.92
CA VAL A 958 -15.05 28.27 -23.20
C VAL A 958 -14.69 29.43 -24.09
N SER A 959 -14.71 30.63 -23.51
CA SER A 959 -14.17 31.86 -24.08
C SER A 959 -13.31 32.58 -23.03
N ASP A 960 -12.50 33.54 -23.48
CA ASP A 960 -11.76 34.46 -22.60
C ASP A 960 -10.92 33.76 -21.51
N CYS A 961 -10.39 32.57 -21.83
CA CYS A 961 -9.50 31.85 -20.94
C CYS A 961 -8.10 32.45 -21.03
N GLU A 962 -7.68 33.09 -19.95
CA GLU A 962 -6.37 33.73 -19.84
C GLU A 962 -5.68 33.24 -18.56
N LEU A 963 -4.51 32.65 -18.74
CA LEU A 963 -3.64 32.20 -17.65
C LEU A 963 -2.33 32.99 -17.71
N LYS A 964 -2.23 34.02 -16.86
CA LYS A 964 -1.02 34.86 -16.70
C LYS A 964 -0.17 34.37 -15.52
N SER A 965 0.94 35.05 -15.27
CA SER A 965 1.82 34.75 -14.12
C SER A 965 1.12 34.98 -12.77
N GLU A 966 0.30 36.02 -12.66
CA GLU A 966 -0.33 36.44 -11.38
C GLU A 966 -1.85 36.41 -11.38
N SER A 967 -2.49 36.24 -12.55
CA SER A 967 -3.93 36.31 -12.70
C SER A 967 -4.49 35.18 -13.56
N PHE A 968 -5.74 34.83 -13.30
CA PHE A 968 -6.49 33.83 -14.07
C PHE A 968 -7.91 34.35 -14.36
N ALA A 969 -8.35 34.16 -15.61
CA ALA A 969 -9.71 34.42 -16.03
C ALA A 969 -10.20 33.32 -16.97
N MET A 970 -11.48 32.98 -16.89
CA MET A 970 -12.12 32.02 -17.78
C MET A 970 -13.63 32.25 -17.83
N THR A 971 -14.22 32.23 -19.02
CA THR A 971 -15.68 32.28 -19.20
C THR A 971 -16.16 30.95 -19.78
N MET A 972 -17.12 30.30 -19.13
CA MET A 972 -17.73 29.05 -19.60
C MET A 972 -19.22 29.25 -19.86
N ASN A 973 -19.64 28.94 -21.08
CA ASN A 973 -21.06 28.84 -21.44
C ASN A 973 -21.45 27.36 -21.36
N THR A 974 -22.34 27.03 -20.45
CA THR A 974 -22.68 25.64 -20.13
C THR A 974 -24.17 25.37 -20.28
N GLU A 975 -24.54 24.32 -21.01
CA GLU A 975 -25.91 23.81 -21.07
C GLU A 975 -26.02 22.54 -20.23
N VAL A 976 -26.83 22.60 -19.16
CA VAL A 976 -27.00 21.52 -18.19
C VAL A 976 -28.29 20.78 -18.45
N ALA A 977 -28.20 19.45 -18.54
CA ALA A 977 -29.33 18.55 -18.61
C ALA A 977 -29.41 17.67 -17.34
N TRP A 978 -30.58 17.61 -16.72
CA TRP A 978 -30.88 16.68 -15.63
C TRP A 978 -31.40 15.37 -16.22
N HIS A 979 -30.79 14.25 -15.80
CA HIS A 979 -31.17 12.91 -16.25
C HIS A 979 -31.79 12.06 -15.14
N GLY A 980 -31.74 12.53 -13.89
CA GLY A 980 -32.28 11.78 -12.76
C GLY A 980 -31.32 10.76 -12.20
N VAL A 981 -31.88 9.95 -11.31
CA VAL A 981 -31.19 8.87 -10.60
C VAL A 981 -31.86 7.56 -11.01
N ALA A 982 -31.06 6.52 -11.24
CA ALA A 982 -31.54 5.22 -11.66
C ALA A 982 -32.47 4.62 -10.60
N GLU A 983 -33.70 4.33 -11.01
CA GLU A 983 -34.69 3.66 -10.17
C GLU A 983 -34.55 2.12 -10.25
N ARG A 984 -35.08 1.44 -9.23
CA ARG A 984 -35.08 -0.02 -9.14
C ARG A 984 -35.97 -0.63 -10.22
N SER A 985 -35.45 -1.58 -11.01
CA SER A 985 -36.29 -2.37 -11.91
C SER A 985 -37.07 -3.47 -11.17
N LYS A 986 -38.19 -3.95 -11.75
CA LYS A 986 -38.96 -5.07 -11.19
C LYS A 986 -38.05 -6.31 -11.04
N PRO A 987 -38.21 -7.11 -9.97
CA PRO A 987 -37.42 -8.32 -9.77
C PRO A 987 -37.62 -9.28 -10.94
N ASP A 988 -36.55 -9.95 -11.35
CA ASP A 988 -36.60 -10.99 -12.36
C ASP A 988 -37.07 -12.33 -11.77
N ALA A 989 -37.08 -13.38 -12.60
CA ALA A 989 -37.51 -14.74 -12.21
C ALA A 989 -36.71 -15.35 -11.04
N TRP A 990 -35.58 -14.74 -10.65
CA TRP A 990 -34.72 -15.18 -9.55
C TRP A 990 -34.91 -14.33 -8.28
N GLN A 991 -35.95 -13.49 -8.21
CA GLN A 991 -36.17 -12.51 -7.11
C GLN A 991 -34.98 -11.55 -6.91
N CYS A 992 -34.11 -11.42 -7.90
CA CYS A 992 -32.98 -10.51 -7.86
C CYS A 992 -33.44 -9.15 -8.39
N TYR A 993 -33.26 -8.11 -7.58
CA TYR A 993 -33.43 -6.74 -8.05
C TYR A 993 -32.19 -6.36 -8.85
N THR A 994 -32.36 -6.05 -10.14
CA THR A 994 -31.25 -5.61 -11.00
C THR A 994 -31.27 -4.10 -11.15
N TYR A 995 -30.18 -3.44 -10.76
CA TYR A 995 -29.89 -2.06 -11.15
C TYR A 995 -29.04 -2.12 -12.42
N LYS A 996 -29.68 -2.06 -13.59
CA LYS A 996 -28.99 -2.06 -14.88
C LYS A 996 -28.51 -0.65 -15.24
N THR A 997 -27.51 -0.13 -14.55
CA THR A 997 -26.78 1.05 -15.03
C THR A 997 -25.49 0.60 -15.68
N THR A 998 -25.39 0.72 -17.00
CA THR A 998 -24.10 0.60 -17.70
C THR A 998 -23.34 1.93 -17.62
N PRO A 999 -22.03 1.98 -17.92
CA PRO A 999 -21.29 3.24 -18.05
C PRO A 999 -21.88 4.26 -19.04
N GLU A 1000 -22.85 3.85 -19.85
CA GLU A 1000 -23.57 4.65 -20.86
C GLU A 1000 -24.97 5.10 -20.41
N ALA A 1001 -25.50 4.63 -19.28
CA ALA A 1001 -26.81 5.05 -18.77
C ALA A 1001 -26.83 6.56 -18.47
N LYS A 1002 -27.93 7.26 -18.72
CA LYS A 1002 -27.99 8.72 -18.51
C LYS A 1002 -28.19 9.07 -17.03
N GLU A 1003 -28.83 8.19 -16.30
CA GLU A 1003 -29.16 8.33 -14.89
C GLU A 1003 -27.96 8.01 -13.97
N ALA A 1004 -27.86 8.72 -12.83
CA ALA A 1004 -26.85 8.46 -11.80
C ALA A 1004 -27.22 7.27 -10.91
N LEU A 1005 -26.22 6.57 -10.34
CA LEU A 1005 -26.44 5.50 -9.38
C LEU A 1005 -26.34 6.05 -7.96
N LEU A 1006 -27.47 6.40 -7.33
CA LEU A 1006 -27.43 6.78 -5.92
C LEU A 1006 -27.22 5.57 -5.03
N GLY A 1007 -26.35 5.74 -4.05
CA GLY A 1007 -25.87 4.69 -3.15
C GLY A 1007 -26.66 4.45 -1.88
N TYR A 1008 -27.89 4.96 -1.75
CA TYR A 1008 -28.69 4.78 -0.54
C TYR A 1008 -29.99 4.03 -0.84
N TRP A 1009 -29.89 2.70 -0.82
CA TRP A 1009 -31.05 1.82 -0.84
C TRP A 1009 -31.08 0.97 0.43
N GLN A 1010 -32.10 1.16 1.23
CA GLN A 1010 -32.37 0.37 2.42
C GLN A 1010 -32.93 -1.00 2.01
N ILE A 1011 -32.07 -1.97 1.67
CA ILE A 1011 -32.54 -3.31 1.25
C ILE A 1011 -33.39 -3.92 2.38
N PRO A 1012 -34.71 -4.15 2.21
CA PRO A 1012 -35.47 -4.90 3.19
C PRO A 1012 -34.93 -6.33 3.20
N ILE A 1013 -34.44 -6.77 4.35
CA ILE A 1013 -34.18 -8.20 4.55
C ILE A 1013 -35.56 -8.81 4.77
N THR A 1014 -36.15 -9.36 3.71
CA THR A 1014 -37.25 -10.29 3.88
C THR A 1014 -36.69 -11.49 4.64
N ARG A 1015 -37.16 -11.68 5.88
CA ARG A 1015 -37.07 -12.99 6.56
C ARG A 1015 -37.55 -14.04 5.55
N GLY A 1016 -36.65 -14.93 5.12
CA GLY A 1016 -37.07 -16.01 4.21
C GLY A 1016 -35.98 -16.76 3.44
N GLY A 1017 -34.68 -16.50 3.68
CA GLY A 1017 -33.61 -17.12 2.89
C GLY A 1017 -32.55 -17.91 3.67
N GLY A 1018 -32.73 -18.17 4.97
CA GLY A 1018 -31.81 -18.98 5.76
C GLY A 1018 -32.58 -20.13 6.41
N GLY A 1019 -32.26 -21.37 6.03
CA GLY A 1019 -32.90 -22.56 6.57
C GLY A 1019 -32.78 -22.63 8.09
N GLU A 1020 -33.91 -22.81 8.76
CA GLU A 1020 -33.95 -23.30 10.13
C GLU A 1020 -33.35 -24.70 10.18
N LYS A 1021 -32.21 -24.85 10.85
CA LYS A 1021 -31.87 -26.11 11.52
C LYS A 1021 -31.36 -25.79 12.91
N ASN A 1022 -32.10 -26.28 13.91
CA ASN A 1022 -31.72 -26.37 15.32
C ASN A 1022 -31.68 -25.06 16.13
N GLY A 1023 -32.68 -24.19 15.95
CA GLY A 1023 -33.14 -23.31 17.04
C GLY A 1023 -32.19 -22.18 17.49
N GLU A 1024 -31.01 -22.02 16.89
CA GLU A 1024 -30.15 -20.85 17.10
C GLU A 1024 -29.55 -20.38 15.77
N LEU A 1025 -30.13 -19.32 15.22
CA LEU A 1025 -29.51 -18.49 14.19
C LEU A 1025 -29.50 -17.06 14.71
N TYR A 1026 -28.41 -16.67 15.39
CA TYR A 1026 -28.22 -15.33 15.92
C TYR A 1026 -27.27 -14.51 15.04
N LEU A 1027 -27.77 -13.39 14.54
CA LEU A 1027 -27.01 -12.18 14.26
C LEU A 1027 -27.83 -11.01 14.80
N ASN A 1028 -27.66 -10.73 16.09
CA ASN A 1028 -28.15 -9.53 16.75
C ASN A 1028 -27.02 -8.50 16.73
N LEU A 1029 -27.10 -7.51 15.82
CA LEU A 1029 -26.28 -6.31 15.88
C LEU A 1029 -27.22 -5.14 16.18
N GLY A 1030 -27.34 -4.80 17.45
CA GLY A 1030 -27.98 -3.57 17.90
C GLY A 1030 -26.95 -2.65 18.51
N PHE A 1031 -26.51 -1.61 17.78
CA PHE A 1031 -26.46 -0.18 18.19
C PHE A 1031 -25.47 0.67 17.36
N PRO A 1032 -25.69 2.00 17.22
CA PRO A 1032 -26.95 2.79 17.36
C PRO A 1032 -27.46 3.32 15.99
N LEU A 1033 -28.74 3.62 15.71
CA LEU A 1033 -29.88 4.12 16.51
C LEU A 1033 -31.02 3.12 16.68
N ARG A 1034 -31.78 3.30 17.77
CA ARG A 1034 -33.23 3.05 17.83
C ARG A 1034 -33.90 4.37 18.15
N PRO A 1035 -34.91 4.78 17.40
CA PRO A 1035 -35.95 5.64 17.93
C PRO A 1035 -37.19 4.77 17.99
N GLU A 1036 -37.81 4.61 19.15
CA GLU A 1036 -39.03 3.82 19.32
C GLU A 1036 -40.28 4.46 18.65
N ILE A 1037 -40.14 5.15 17.51
CA ILE A 1037 -41.10 6.13 16.95
C ILE A 1037 -41.37 6.06 15.43
N GLY A 1038 -41.00 4.98 14.72
CA GLY A 1038 -41.62 4.67 13.42
C GLY A 1038 -40.82 4.95 12.14
N ASP A 1039 -39.72 4.22 11.93
CA ASP A 1039 -38.84 4.38 10.76
C ASP A 1039 -39.12 3.43 9.56
N LEU A 1040 -40.29 2.78 9.44
CA LEU A 1040 -40.69 2.10 8.19
C LEU A 1040 -42.23 2.04 8.00
N PRO A 1041 -42.76 2.34 6.79
CA PRO A 1041 -44.15 2.08 6.45
C PRO A 1041 -44.39 0.55 6.27
N PRO A 1042 -45.56 0.02 6.70
CA PRO A 1042 -45.89 -1.41 6.65
C PRO A 1042 -45.98 -2.03 5.25
N ASP A 1043 -45.97 -1.23 4.18
CA ASP A 1043 -46.25 -1.66 2.82
C ASP A 1043 -45.00 -2.08 2.02
N GLY A 1044 -43.81 -2.08 2.63
CA GLY A 1044 -42.60 -2.71 2.08
C GLY A 1044 -42.06 -2.06 0.80
N LYS A 1045 -42.53 -0.86 0.44
CA LYS A 1045 -41.95 -0.07 -0.63
C LYS A 1045 -40.71 0.65 -0.11
N LEU A 1046 -39.60 0.41 -0.80
CA LEU A 1046 -38.43 1.28 -0.76
C LEU A 1046 -38.78 2.56 -1.51
N THR A 1047 -39.32 3.57 -0.81
CA THR A 1047 -39.41 4.92 -1.37
C THR A 1047 -38.09 5.64 -1.13
N TYR A 1048 -37.41 6.03 -2.21
CA TYR A 1048 -36.40 7.08 -2.15
C TYR A 1048 -37.14 8.41 -1.96
N GLU A 1049 -37.55 8.69 -0.73
CA GLU A 1049 -38.18 9.96 -0.35
C GLU A 1049 -37.09 11.01 -0.13
N THR A 1050 -36.70 11.63 -1.24
CA THR A 1050 -35.97 12.90 -1.23
C THR A 1050 -37.00 14.04 -1.18
N SER A 1051 -36.86 14.98 -0.24
CA SER A 1051 -37.63 16.22 -0.23
C SER A 1051 -37.16 17.22 -1.30
N TRP A 1052 -36.21 16.84 -2.15
CA TRP A 1052 -35.32 17.78 -2.85
C TRP A 1052 -35.69 17.99 -4.32
N LYS A 1053 -35.51 19.24 -4.76
CA LYS A 1053 -35.62 19.65 -6.17
C LYS A 1053 -34.36 19.24 -6.93
N PRO A 1054 -34.45 18.76 -8.17
CA PRO A 1054 -33.27 18.47 -9.00
C PRO A 1054 -32.43 19.74 -9.20
N VAL A 1055 -31.17 19.57 -9.66
CA VAL A 1055 -30.45 20.72 -10.22
C VAL A 1055 -31.28 21.31 -11.37
N THR A 1056 -31.24 22.61 -11.50
CA THR A 1056 -32.09 23.33 -12.45
C THR A 1056 -31.47 23.17 -13.85
N PRO A 1057 -32.11 22.45 -14.79
CA PRO A 1057 -31.59 22.31 -16.14
C PRO A 1057 -31.68 23.65 -16.88
N GLY A 1058 -30.79 23.87 -17.84
CA GLY A 1058 -30.78 25.08 -18.67
C GLY A 1058 -29.38 25.63 -18.92
N LYS A 1059 -29.33 26.88 -19.39
CA LYS A 1059 -28.09 27.57 -19.72
C LYS A 1059 -27.52 28.28 -18.51
N TYR A 1060 -26.24 28.06 -18.26
CA TYR A 1060 -25.44 28.68 -17.23
C TYR A 1060 -24.27 29.43 -17.87
N LEU A 1061 -23.91 30.57 -17.28
CA LEU A 1061 -22.67 31.29 -17.58
C LEU A 1061 -21.81 31.30 -16.32
N LEU A 1062 -20.60 30.75 -16.39
CA LEU A 1062 -19.64 30.81 -15.30
C LEU A 1062 -18.50 31.75 -15.72
N LYS A 1063 -18.37 32.90 -15.06
CA LYS A 1063 -17.27 33.84 -15.26
C LYS A 1063 -16.31 33.77 -14.08
N LEU A 1064 -15.17 33.12 -14.27
CA LEU A 1064 -14.12 32.95 -13.29
C LEU A 1064 -13.12 34.10 -13.40
N THR A 1065 -12.78 34.71 -12.26
CA THR A 1065 -11.77 35.74 -12.15
C THR A 1065 -11.01 35.55 -10.84
N GLY A 1066 -9.70 35.47 -10.92
CA GLY A 1066 -8.87 35.18 -9.75
C GLY A 1066 -7.38 35.42 -9.95
N GLN A 1067 -6.63 34.89 -9.01
CA GLN A 1067 -5.18 35.01 -8.90
C GLN A 1067 -4.50 33.67 -9.14
N ARG A 1068 -3.23 33.75 -9.50
CA ARG A 1068 -2.33 32.61 -9.63
C ARG A 1068 -1.17 32.76 -8.65
N LEU A 1069 -1.01 31.79 -7.76
CA LEU A 1069 0.11 31.69 -6.82
C LEU A 1069 0.87 30.40 -7.14
N GLY A 1070 2.04 30.52 -7.77
CA GLY A 1070 2.73 29.39 -8.36
C GLY A 1070 1.86 28.69 -9.41
N ASN A 1071 1.54 27.41 -9.19
CA ASN A 1071 0.61 26.65 -10.03
C ASN A 1071 -0.80 26.49 -9.41
N ILE A 1072 -1.11 27.20 -8.32
CA ILE A 1072 -2.42 27.23 -7.67
C ILE A 1072 -3.25 28.38 -8.24
N LEU A 1073 -4.52 28.11 -8.55
CA LEU A 1073 -5.50 29.07 -9.06
C LEU A 1073 -6.63 29.22 -8.03
N TYR A 1074 -6.96 30.47 -7.68
CA TYR A 1074 -8.04 30.73 -6.73
C TYR A 1074 -8.71 32.07 -7.00
N GLY A 1075 -9.98 32.19 -6.62
CA GLY A 1075 -10.72 33.44 -6.82
C GLY A 1075 -12.23 33.25 -6.75
N THR A 1076 -12.95 34.05 -7.55
CA THR A 1076 -14.40 34.06 -7.59
C THR A 1076 -14.95 33.62 -8.94
N ALA A 1077 -16.01 32.82 -8.92
CA ALA A 1077 -16.82 32.47 -10.08
C ALA A 1077 -18.18 33.15 -9.95
N THR A 1078 -18.51 34.04 -10.88
CA THR A 1078 -19.88 34.55 -11.02
C THR A 1078 -20.67 33.57 -11.86
N VAL A 1079 -21.63 32.90 -11.24
CA VAL A 1079 -22.54 31.92 -11.87
C VAL A 1079 -23.84 32.64 -12.21
N THR A 1080 -24.19 32.71 -13.48
CA THR A 1080 -25.51 33.15 -13.95
C THR A 1080 -26.35 31.92 -14.25
N GLY A 1081 -27.42 31.70 -13.49
CA GLY A 1081 -28.33 30.58 -13.67
C GLY A 1081 -29.33 30.76 -14.81
N PRO A 1082 -30.15 29.73 -15.12
CA PRO A 1082 -31.21 29.79 -16.12
C PRO A 1082 -32.27 30.86 -15.84
N ASP A 1083 -32.41 31.30 -14.58
CA ASP A 1083 -33.30 32.38 -14.18
C ASP A 1083 -32.70 33.79 -14.38
N GLY A 1084 -31.46 33.87 -14.88
CA GLY A 1084 -30.72 35.10 -15.11
C GLY A 1084 -30.11 35.73 -13.85
N LYS A 1085 -30.23 35.10 -12.67
CA LYS A 1085 -29.63 35.64 -11.44
C LYS A 1085 -28.15 35.32 -11.40
N ASN A 1086 -27.37 36.32 -10.94
CA ASN A 1086 -25.95 36.17 -10.69
C ASN A 1086 -25.70 35.80 -9.24
N VAL A 1087 -24.89 34.77 -9.04
CA VAL A 1087 -24.42 34.39 -7.71
C VAL A 1087 -22.90 34.23 -7.72
N VAL A 1088 -22.24 34.81 -6.72
CA VAL A 1088 -20.77 34.74 -6.60
C VAL A 1088 -20.38 33.54 -5.74
N ARG A 1089 -19.47 32.73 -6.26
CA ARG A 1089 -18.91 31.52 -5.63
C ARG A 1089 -17.39 31.61 -5.56
N GLN A 1090 -16.79 30.82 -4.70
CA GLN A 1090 -15.34 30.63 -4.71
C GLN A 1090 -14.96 29.53 -5.70
N PHE A 1091 -13.75 29.65 -6.26
CA PHE A 1091 -13.10 28.55 -6.93
C PHE A 1091 -11.68 28.34 -6.41
N LEU A 1092 -11.23 27.08 -6.42
CA LEU A 1092 -9.86 26.67 -6.11
C LEU A 1092 -9.44 25.57 -7.07
N GLY A 1093 -8.20 25.63 -7.55
CA GLY A 1093 -7.72 24.74 -8.59
C GLY A 1093 -6.24 24.87 -8.84
N ASP A 1094 -5.80 24.26 -9.93
CA ASP A 1094 -4.41 24.18 -10.32
C ASP A 1094 -4.27 24.07 -11.85
N ALA A 1095 -3.04 24.30 -12.33
CA ALA A 1095 -2.66 24.09 -13.71
C ALA A 1095 -1.57 23.02 -13.80
N GLU A 1096 -1.72 22.09 -14.75
CA GLU A 1096 -0.82 20.96 -14.94
C GLU A 1096 -0.47 20.77 -16.43
N SER A 1097 0.70 20.21 -16.72
CA SER A 1097 1.04 19.78 -18.09
C SER A 1097 0.15 18.63 -18.57
N ILE A 1098 -0.03 18.54 -19.89
CA ILE A 1098 -0.69 17.40 -20.54
C ILE A 1098 0.35 16.41 -21.06
N GLY A 1099 0.20 15.14 -20.67
CA GLY A 1099 1.16 14.07 -20.97
C GLY A 1099 2.33 14.04 -20.00
N LYS A 1100 3.13 12.97 -20.07
CA LYS A 1100 4.41 12.91 -19.34
C LYS A 1100 5.34 14.04 -19.83
N PRO A 1101 5.99 14.78 -18.91
CA PRO A 1101 7.01 15.77 -19.27
C PRO A 1101 8.09 15.22 -20.20
#